data_AF-A0A383VGM5-F1
#
_entry.id   AF-A0A383VGM5-F1
#
_cell.length_a   1.000
_cell.length_b   1.000
_cell.length_c   1.000
_cell.angle_alpha   90.00
_cell.angle_beta   90.00
_cell.angle_gamma   90.00
#
_symmetry.space_group_name_H-M   'P 1'
#
loop_
_entity.id
_entity.type
_entity.pdbx_description
1 polymer ?
#
loop_
_entity_poly.entity_id
_entity_poly.type
_entity_poly.pdbx_seq_one_letter_code
_entity_poly.pdbx_strand_id
1 'polypeptide(L)'
;MGNAFGCRPQRQDNGRADEQQKARKELRDKGSPDVAAAAQEALPDNVRIVFVLGGPGSGKGTQCERIVAKYGHAHLSAGDLLRDEVKSGSELGKQCEAIMKEGKLVPMEVIIGLLRAAMVRSGGSSFLIDGFPRALDQAEMFERMVKPAELVLAFDCPEEVMEARLLKRGETSGRSDDNAATIRKRFETFVSQSLPVIAHYEQLGKCHRISAVPAPEEVFEAVQAAIERSEAEAKLLEAASVVFVLGGPGSGKGTQCERIVAKYGHTHLSAGDLLRDEVKSGSELGKQCEAIMKEGKLVPMEVIIGLLRAAMVRSGGSSFLIDGFPRALDQAEMFERMVKPAELVLAFDCPEEVMEARLLKRGETSGRSDDNAATIRKRFETFVSQSMPVIAHYEQLGKCHRISAIPASDKVFEAVQAVVEGKAVATLAPPPDEDVQMVVPLAQGELHPEASVVFVLGGPGSGKGTQCERIVAKYGHTHLSAGDLLRDEVKSGSQVGKQCEAIMKEGKLVPMEVTIALLRNAMVRSGAKDFLIDGFPRAMDQALAFEQMIKPCRMVLAFDCPEEVMEARLLKRGETSGRSDDNTATIRKRFETFVSQSLPVISHYEQLGKCHRISAVPPPEEVFAMVCHVLEPTARASLTITSSGQLQQKQGLEVEPAAEVPAPALAFA
;
A
#
# COMPACT_ATOMS: atom_id res chain seq x y z
N MET A 1 -14.54 -13.61 48.14
CA MET A 1 -15.92 -13.30 47.73
C MET A 1 -16.09 -11.80 47.94
N GLY A 2 -16.15 -10.89 46.97
CA GLY A 2 -16.53 -10.92 45.57
C GLY A 2 -17.26 -9.60 45.34
N ASN A 3 -16.53 -8.49 45.14
CA ASN A 3 -17.11 -7.16 44.92
C ASN A 3 -16.94 -6.79 43.44
N ALA A 4 -18.08 -6.69 42.74
CA ALA A 4 -18.18 -6.34 41.33
C ALA A 4 -17.95 -4.84 41.13
N PHE A 5 -16.87 -4.48 40.43
CA PHE A 5 -16.70 -3.14 39.87
C PHE A 5 -17.46 -3.07 38.53
N GLY A 6 -18.54 -2.30 38.51
CA GLY A 6 -19.27 -1.96 37.30
C GLY A 6 -18.46 -1.04 36.40
N CYS A 7 -18.15 -1.52 35.19
CA CYS A 7 -17.55 -0.74 34.12
C CYS A 7 -18.63 0.18 33.50
N ARG A 8 -18.52 1.50 33.68
CA ARG A 8 -19.29 2.47 32.88
C ARG A 8 -18.54 2.69 31.55
N PRO A 9 -19.21 2.66 30.39
CA PRO A 9 -18.56 2.95 29.13
C PRO A 9 -18.16 4.44 29.07
N GLN A 10 -16.87 4.69 28.86
CA GLN A 10 -16.35 6.01 28.51
C GLN A 10 -17.03 6.46 27.20
N ARG A 11 -17.74 7.59 27.25
CA ARG A 11 -18.17 8.29 26.04
C ARG A 11 -16.90 8.70 25.28
N GLN A 12 -16.72 8.16 24.08
CA GLN A 12 -15.70 8.63 23.14
C GLN A 12 -15.98 10.11 22.84
N ASP A 13 -14.95 10.93 23.08
CA ASP A 13 -14.93 12.37 22.90
C ASP A 13 -14.80 12.70 21.40
N ASN A 14 -15.86 12.41 20.63
CA ASN A 14 -15.93 12.70 19.18
C ASN A 14 -15.92 14.21 18.87
N GLY A 15 -16.09 15.09 19.87
CA GLY A 15 -16.11 16.55 19.67
C GLY A 15 -14.73 17.14 19.34
N ARG A 16 -13.65 16.55 19.84
CA ARG A 16 -12.28 17.07 19.64
C ARG A 16 -11.70 16.81 18.26
N ALA A 17 -12.04 15.67 17.64
CA ALA A 17 -11.62 15.34 16.29
C ALA A 17 -12.35 16.23 15.26
N ASP A 18 -13.66 16.45 15.45
CA ASP A 18 -14.47 17.30 14.58
C ASP A 18 -14.13 18.78 14.71
N GLU A 19 -13.81 19.29 15.92
CA GLU A 19 -13.32 20.67 16.09
C GLU A 19 -11.95 20.89 15.44
N GLN A 20 -11.02 19.94 15.55
CA GLN A 20 -9.73 20.01 14.87
C GLN A 20 -9.89 19.92 13.35
N GLN A 21 -10.83 19.12 12.84
CA GLN A 21 -11.07 18.96 11.41
C GLN A 21 -11.80 20.16 10.79
N LYS A 22 -12.65 20.83 11.57
CA LYS A 22 -13.30 22.10 11.21
C LYS A 22 -12.30 23.27 11.24
N ALA A 23 -11.41 23.32 12.24
CA ALA A 23 -10.29 24.25 12.28
C ALA A 23 -9.34 24.06 11.08
N ARG A 24 -9.03 22.81 10.72
CA ARG A 24 -8.21 22.47 9.52
C ARG A 24 -8.82 22.98 8.22
N LYS A 25 -10.14 22.91 8.07
CA LYS A 25 -10.84 23.42 6.88
C LYS A 25 -10.85 24.95 6.85
N GLU A 26 -11.08 25.60 7.99
CA GLU A 26 -11.07 27.06 8.09
C GLU A 26 -9.67 27.69 7.93
N LEU A 27 -8.59 27.01 8.35
CA LEU A 27 -7.21 27.43 8.13
C LEU A 27 -6.78 27.34 6.66
N ARG A 28 -7.27 26.33 5.93
CA ARG A 28 -7.00 26.13 4.50
C ARG A 28 -7.70 27.18 3.62
N ASP A 29 -8.93 27.54 3.96
CA ASP A 29 -9.75 28.48 3.16
C ASP A 29 -9.42 29.97 3.45
N LYS A 30 -8.57 30.27 4.44
CA LYS A 30 -8.22 31.64 4.88
C LYS A 30 -6.72 31.99 4.79
N GLY A 31 -5.92 31.18 4.10
CA GLY A 31 -4.48 31.43 3.94
C GLY A 31 -4.16 32.73 3.19
N SER A 32 -2.99 33.32 3.47
CA SER A 32 -2.48 34.46 2.70
C SER A 32 -2.40 34.09 1.21
N PRO A 33 -2.95 34.88 0.27
CA PRO A 33 -2.94 34.60 -1.17
C PRO A 33 -1.52 34.30 -1.71
N ASP A 34 -0.51 34.96 -1.17
CA ASP A 34 0.90 34.80 -1.55
C ASP A 34 1.47 33.43 -1.15
N VAL A 35 1.03 32.85 -0.03
CA VAL A 35 1.47 31.51 0.42
C VAL A 35 0.82 30.43 -0.46
N ALA A 36 -0.43 30.63 -0.87
CA ALA A 36 -1.14 29.71 -1.76
C ALA A 36 -0.60 29.74 -3.20
N ALA A 37 -0.24 30.92 -3.72
CA ALA A 37 0.35 31.09 -5.05
C ALA A 37 1.78 30.52 -5.13
N ALA A 38 2.63 30.85 -4.15
CA ALA A 38 4.00 30.34 -4.07
C ALA A 38 4.08 28.85 -3.73
N ALA A 39 2.96 28.21 -3.34
CA ALA A 39 2.87 26.76 -3.15
C ALA A 39 2.68 25.96 -4.45
N GLN A 40 2.50 26.63 -5.60
CA GLN A 40 2.32 25.98 -6.90
C GLN A 40 3.57 26.04 -7.81
N GLU A 41 4.51 26.96 -7.57
CA GLU A 41 5.72 27.08 -8.41
C GLU A 41 6.74 25.97 -8.13
N ALA A 42 7.28 25.32 -9.16
CA ALA A 42 8.23 24.22 -8.99
C ALA A 42 9.60 24.74 -8.52
N LEU A 43 10.20 24.04 -7.56
CA LEU A 43 11.59 24.27 -7.17
C LEU A 43 12.55 23.67 -8.23
N PRO A 44 13.78 24.19 -8.36
CA PRO A 44 14.79 23.59 -9.24
C PRO A 44 15.08 22.11 -8.91
N ASP A 45 15.35 21.30 -9.94
CA ASP A 45 15.66 19.87 -9.77
C ASP A 45 16.92 19.62 -8.90
N ASN A 46 17.85 20.56 -8.87
CA ASN A 46 19.13 20.47 -8.16
C ASN A 46 19.10 21.07 -6.74
N VAL A 47 17.91 21.25 -6.14
CA VAL A 47 17.79 21.75 -4.76
C VAL A 47 18.44 20.80 -3.75
N ARG A 48 19.25 21.36 -2.83
CA ARG A 48 19.81 20.67 -1.66
C ARG A 48 19.15 21.15 -0.37
N ILE A 49 18.80 20.22 0.51
CA ILE A 49 18.13 20.49 1.79
C ILE A 49 19.00 20.00 2.93
N VAL A 50 19.38 20.91 3.82
CA VAL A 50 20.10 20.60 5.07
C VAL A 50 19.23 21.01 6.25
N PHE A 51 18.83 20.03 7.09
CA PHE A 51 18.13 20.33 8.34
C PHE A 51 19.10 20.55 9.48
N VAL A 52 18.78 21.51 10.34
CA VAL A 52 19.53 21.82 11.56
C VAL A 52 18.62 21.59 12.76
N LEU A 53 18.85 20.47 13.46
CA LEU A 53 18.04 20.00 14.57
C LEU A 53 18.80 20.10 15.90
N GLY A 54 18.06 20.07 17.01
CA GLY A 54 18.62 20.12 18.37
C GLY A 54 17.75 20.93 19.33
N GLY A 55 17.98 20.77 20.62
CA GLY A 55 17.13 21.37 21.67
C GLY A 55 17.19 22.90 21.70
N PRO A 56 16.19 23.58 22.30
CA PRO A 56 16.25 25.02 22.46
C PRO A 56 17.52 25.41 23.25
N GLY A 57 18.27 26.43 22.82
CA GLY A 57 19.53 26.80 23.48
C GLY A 57 20.77 25.99 23.06
N SER A 58 20.62 24.99 22.18
CA SER A 58 21.75 24.16 21.71
C SER A 58 22.77 24.90 20.82
N GLY A 59 22.52 26.15 20.42
CA GLY A 59 23.47 26.93 19.58
C GLY A 59 23.26 26.84 18.07
N LYS A 60 22.14 26.24 17.60
CA LYS A 60 21.79 26.14 16.17
C LYS A 60 21.95 27.44 15.38
N GLY A 61 21.38 28.54 15.86
CA GLY A 61 21.42 29.84 15.16
C GLY A 61 22.85 30.33 14.92
N THR A 62 23.70 30.26 15.95
CA THR A 62 25.13 30.60 15.84
C THR A 62 25.85 29.75 14.79
N GLN A 63 25.53 28.46 14.72
CA GLN A 63 26.14 27.57 13.73
C GLN A 63 25.55 27.80 12.33
N CYS A 64 24.26 28.12 12.22
CA CYS A 64 23.63 28.48 10.94
C CYS A 64 24.29 29.70 10.31
N GLU A 65 24.53 30.77 11.08
CA GLU A 65 25.23 31.97 10.61
C GLU A 65 26.62 31.62 10.03
N ARG A 66 27.38 30.74 10.70
CA ARG A 66 28.69 30.30 10.23
C ARG A 66 28.61 29.42 8.99
N ILE A 67 27.64 28.51 8.93
CA ILE A 67 27.38 27.64 7.77
C ILE A 67 27.02 28.50 6.55
N VAL A 68 26.13 29.49 6.71
CA VAL A 68 25.77 30.44 5.64
C VAL A 68 26.98 31.22 5.15
N ALA A 69 27.76 31.78 6.08
CA ALA A 69 28.95 32.57 5.73
C ALA A 69 30.00 31.77 4.95
N LYS A 70 30.14 30.47 5.24
CA LYS A 70 31.13 29.59 4.61
C LYS A 70 30.65 28.96 3.30
N TYR A 71 29.42 28.45 3.28
CA TYR A 71 28.90 27.59 2.20
C TYR A 71 27.84 28.27 1.33
N GLY A 72 27.34 29.45 1.71
CA GLY A 72 26.42 30.25 0.89
C GLY A 72 24.99 29.71 0.81
N HIS A 73 24.55 28.90 1.77
CA HIS A 73 23.17 28.41 1.83
C HIS A 73 22.17 29.55 2.05
N ALA A 74 20.98 29.44 1.44
CA ALA A 74 19.83 30.24 1.85
C ALA A 74 19.32 29.72 3.20
N HIS A 75 19.47 30.50 4.26
CA HIS A 75 19.03 30.12 5.60
C HIS A 75 17.55 30.45 5.81
N LEU A 76 16.77 29.42 6.13
CA LEU A 76 15.35 29.50 6.40
C LEU A 76 15.06 29.01 7.82
N SER A 77 14.81 29.96 8.71
CA SER A 77 14.36 29.67 10.08
C SER A 77 12.85 29.58 10.13
N ALA A 78 12.31 28.39 10.41
CA ALA A 78 10.86 28.22 10.55
C ALA A 78 10.30 29.14 11.65
N GLY A 79 11.09 29.40 12.69
CA GLY A 79 10.71 30.34 13.75
C GLY A 79 10.67 31.79 13.29
N ASP A 80 11.60 32.22 12.44
CA ASP A 80 11.61 33.60 11.90
C ASP A 80 10.51 33.80 10.87
N LEU A 81 10.27 32.84 9.98
CA LEU A 81 9.16 32.87 9.04
C LEU A 81 7.81 33.03 9.75
N LEU A 82 7.59 32.27 10.83
CA LEU A 82 6.38 32.42 11.65
C LEU A 82 6.30 33.79 12.32
N ARG A 83 7.41 34.31 12.86
CA ARG A 83 7.44 35.65 13.48
C ARG A 83 7.19 36.76 12.47
N ASP A 84 7.72 36.65 11.25
CA ASP A 84 7.51 37.63 10.21
C ASP A 84 6.06 37.58 9.69
N GLU A 85 5.47 36.39 9.62
CA GLU A 85 4.03 36.23 9.35
C GLU A 85 3.18 36.87 10.46
N VAL A 86 3.54 36.69 11.74
CA VAL A 86 2.89 37.38 12.88
C VAL A 86 3.00 38.91 12.74
N LYS A 87 4.20 39.42 12.44
CA LYS A 87 4.44 40.86 12.26
C LYS A 87 3.66 41.45 11.09
N SER A 88 3.37 40.67 10.06
CA SER A 88 2.56 41.11 8.91
C SER A 88 1.13 41.51 9.33
N GLY A 89 0.66 41.04 10.50
CA GLY A 89 -0.69 41.26 10.98
C GLY A 89 -1.76 40.46 10.25
N SER A 90 -1.37 39.50 9.40
CA SER A 90 -2.29 38.62 8.68
C SER A 90 -3.13 37.79 9.64
N GLU A 91 -4.28 37.30 9.16
CA GLU A 91 -5.15 36.44 9.98
C GLU A 91 -4.44 35.12 10.35
N LEU A 92 -3.62 34.59 9.43
CA LEU A 92 -2.73 33.47 9.67
C LEU A 92 -1.68 33.79 10.75
N GLY A 93 -1.10 34.99 10.69
CA GLY A 93 -0.14 35.50 11.67
C GLY A 93 -0.71 35.55 13.07
N LYS A 94 -1.93 36.08 13.25
CA LYS A 94 -2.61 36.11 14.58
C LYS A 94 -2.82 34.71 15.16
N GLN A 95 -3.20 33.74 14.32
CA GLN A 95 -3.37 32.35 14.74
C GLN A 95 -2.03 31.71 15.15
N CYS A 96 -0.97 31.95 14.36
CA CYS A 96 0.38 31.51 14.70
C CYS A 96 0.84 32.11 16.02
N GLU A 97 0.59 33.40 16.27
CA GLU A 97 0.96 34.08 17.51
C GLU A 97 0.34 33.41 18.74
N ALA A 98 -0.96 33.09 18.69
CA ALA A 98 -1.67 32.43 19.79
C ALA A 98 -1.07 31.04 20.09
N ILE A 99 -0.84 30.22 19.06
CA ILE A 99 -0.26 28.87 19.19
C ILE A 99 1.16 28.94 19.76
N MET A 100 1.97 29.88 19.28
CA MET A 100 3.35 30.07 19.72
C MET A 100 3.45 30.52 21.18
N LYS A 101 2.57 31.44 21.63
CA LYS A 101 2.51 31.89 23.04
C LYS A 101 2.19 30.75 24.01
N GLU A 102 1.43 29.75 23.56
CA GLU A 102 1.12 28.55 24.36
C GLU A 102 2.27 27.54 24.41
N GLY A 103 3.30 27.71 23.57
CA GLY A 103 4.42 26.78 23.41
C GLY A 103 4.10 25.56 22.55
N LYS A 104 3.01 25.59 21.77
CA LYS A 104 2.58 24.48 20.89
C LYS A 104 3.22 24.59 19.50
N LEU A 105 3.21 23.49 18.75
CA LEU A 105 3.62 23.47 17.34
C LEU A 105 2.53 24.05 16.44
N VAL A 106 2.94 24.91 15.50
CA VAL A 106 2.06 25.40 14.42
C VAL A 106 1.74 24.25 13.46
N PRO A 107 0.52 24.17 12.89
CA PRO A 107 0.13 23.12 11.96
C PRO A 107 1.12 22.95 10.78
N MET A 108 1.29 21.70 10.34
CA MET A 108 2.33 21.33 9.36
C MET A 108 2.13 22.02 8.01
N GLU A 109 0.89 22.17 7.54
CA GLU A 109 0.57 22.72 6.23
C GLU A 109 0.97 24.19 6.13
N VAL A 110 0.84 24.92 7.24
CA VAL A 110 1.22 26.32 7.34
C VAL A 110 2.74 26.45 7.27
N ILE A 111 3.49 25.67 8.04
CA ILE A 111 4.95 25.76 8.08
C ILE A 111 5.56 25.33 6.74
N ILE A 112 5.08 24.23 6.15
CA ILE A 112 5.56 23.76 4.84
C ILE A 112 5.24 24.79 3.75
N GLY A 113 4.06 25.41 3.78
CA GLY A 113 3.70 26.49 2.87
C GLY A 113 4.63 27.70 2.98
N LEU A 114 4.91 28.16 4.21
CA LEU A 114 5.84 29.27 4.47
C LEU A 114 7.27 28.94 4.02
N LEU A 115 7.76 27.73 4.33
CA LEU A 115 9.09 27.29 3.90
C LEU A 115 9.18 27.25 2.38
N ARG A 116 8.20 26.65 1.70
CA ARG A 116 8.18 26.55 0.23
C ARG A 116 8.15 27.93 -0.42
N ALA A 117 7.31 28.84 0.08
CA ALA A 117 7.26 30.21 -0.42
C ALA A 117 8.59 30.95 -0.22
N ALA A 118 9.25 30.76 0.91
CA ALA A 118 10.57 31.35 1.18
C ALA A 118 11.67 30.74 0.30
N MET A 119 11.61 29.43 0.03
CA MET A 119 12.55 28.75 -0.87
C MET A 119 12.43 29.30 -2.29
N VAL A 120 11.23 29.37 -2.83
CA VAL A 120 10.95 29.94 -4.17
C VAL A 120 11.42 31.39 -4.25
N ARG A 121 11.06 32.23 -3.27
CA ARG A 121 11.43 33.65 -3.23
C ARG A 121 12.94 33.87 -3.19
N SER A 122 13.68 32.99 -2.54
CA SER A 122 15.15 33.12 -2.46
C SER A 122 15.84 32.91 -3.82
N GLY A 123 15.21 32.18 -4.75
CA GLY A 123 15.82 31.74 -6.01
C GLY A 123 17.04 30.81 -5.84
N GLY A 124 17.33 30.36 -4.62
CA GLY A 124 18.49 29.52 -4.32
C GLY A 124 18.26 28.05 -4.66
N SER A 125 19.37 27.30 -4.78
CA SER A 125 19.36 25.84 -4.97
C SER A 125 19.91 25.08 -3.76
N SER A 126 20.17 25.76 -2.64
CA SER A 126 20.71 25.13 -1.44
C SER A 126 20.17 25.81 -0.19
N PHE A 127 19.48 25.05 0.65
CA PHE A 127 18.72 25.55 1.78
C PHE A 127 19.20 24.95 3.09
N LEU A 128 19.49 25.82 4.05
CA LEU A 128 19.75 25.46 5.43
C LEU A 128 18.50 25.78 6.23
N ILE A 129 17.80 24.76 6.72
CA ILE A 129 16.51 24.92 7.40
C ILE A 129 16.69 24.59 8.88
N ASP A 130 16.48 25.58 9.76
CA ASP A 130 16.54 25.37 11.21
C ASP A 130 15.16 25.53 11.88
N GLY A 131 15.02 24.84 13.01
CA GLY A 131 13.77 24.84 13.76
C GLY A 131 12.62 24.07 13.10
N PHE A 132 12.92 23.26 12.09
CA PHE A 132 12.03 22.33 11.38
C PHE A 132 12.86 21.15 10.83
N PRO A 133 12.32 19.93 10.71
CA PRO A 133 11.05 19.45 11.26
C PRO A 133 11.10 19.25 12.78
N ARG A 134 9.95 19.40 13.46
CA ARG A 134 9.83 19.22 14.93
C ARG A 134 9.04 17.99 15.34
N ALA A 135 8.35 17.36 14.40
CA ALA A 135 7.59 16.14 14.55
C ALA A 135 7.77 15.26 13.29
N LEU A 136 7.54 13.96 13.42
CA LEU A 136 7.84 12.99 12.37
C LEU A 136 6.97 13.17 11.13
N ASP A 137 5.69 13.45 11.33
CA ASP A 137 4.72 13.76 10.29
C ASP A 137 5.11 14.99 9.45
N GLN A 138 5.76 15.99 10.06
CA GLN A 138 6.32 17.14 9.35
C GLN A 138 7.47 16.74 8.43
N ALA A 139 8.36 15.86 8.90
CA ALA A 139 9.48 15.36 8.11
C ALA A 139 8.96 14.58 6.90
N GLU A 140 8.10 13.57 7.13
CA GLU A 140 7.50 12.74 6.07
C GLU A 140 6.76 13.57 5.02
N MET A 141 5.95 14.54 5.47
CA MET A 141 5.20 15.41 4.56
C MET A 141 6.14 16.29 3.74
N PHE A 142 7.18 16.87 4.35
CA PHE A 142 8.15 17.70 3.64
C PHE A 142 8.92 16.89 2.59
N GLU A 143 9.39 15.68 2.94
CA GLU A 143 10.11 14.83 1.99
C GLU A 143 9.25 14.43 0.79
N ARG A 144 7.95 14.21 1.01
CA ARG A 144 7.00 13.88 -0.05
C ARG A 144 6.61 15.07 -0.92
N MET A 145 6.36 16.24 -0.31
CA MET A 145 5.78 17.40 -0.99
C MET A 145 6.82 18.39 -1.53
N VAL A 146 8.01 18.42 -0.94
CA VAL A 146 9.05 19.39 -1.26
C VAL A 146 10.26 18.69 -1.85
N LYS A 147 11.08 18.07 -1.00
CA LYS A 147 12.25 17.30 -1.39
C LYS A 147 12.81 16.53 -0.20
N PRO A 148 13.37 15.32 -0.38
CA PRO A 148 14.13 14.66 0.67
C PRO A 148 15.27 15.51 1.23
N ALA A 149 15.51 15.41 2.53
CA ALA A 149 16.71 16.00 3.13
C ALA A 149 17.97 15.27 2.63
N GLU A 150 19.03 16.01 2.36
CA GLU A 150 20.34 15.45 2.01
C GLU A 150 21.16 15.19 3.28
N LEU A 151 21.08 16.11 4.24
CA LEU A 151 21.85 16.11 5.47
C LEU A 151 21.02 16.64 6.64
N VAL A 152 21.16 16.01 7.80
CA VAL A 152 20.65 16.51 9.08
C VAL A 152 21.81 16.72 10.05
N LEU A 153 21.98 17.94 10.53
CA LEU A 153 22.94 18.32 11.56
C LEU A 153 22.20 18.39 12.91
N ALA A 154 22.39 17.39 13.77
CA ALA A 154 21.71 17.29 15.07
C ALA A 154 22.63 17.74 16.21
N PHE A 155 22.36 18.92 16.77
CA PHE A 155 23.13 19.47 17.88
C PHE A 155 22.70 18.86 19.21
N ASP A 156 23.60 18.09 19.80
CA ASP A 156 23.44 17.42 21.08
C ASP A 156 24.00 18.27 22.21
N CYS A 157 23.18 18.58 23.18
CA CYS A 157 23.55 19.47 24.28
C CYS A 157 22.80 19.03 25.54
N PRO A 158 23.47 18.90 26.70
CA PRO A 158 22.80 18.61 27.96
C PRO A 158 21.76 19.68 28.30
N GLU A 159 20.67 19.27 28.95
CA GLU A 159 19.55 20.14 29.30
C GLU A 159 20.00 21.31 30.18
N GLU A 160 20.90 21.06 31.13
CA GLU A 160 21.42 22.07 32.07
C GLU A 160 22.20 23.17 31.34
N VAL A 161 22.94 22.79 30.30
CA VAL A 161 23.70 23.74 29.46
C VAL A 161 22.74 24.55 28.58
N MET A 162 21.72 23.90 28.02
CA MET A 162 20.69 24.56 27.22
C MET A 162 19.88 25.56 28.05
N GLU A 163 19.48 25.19 29.26
CA GLU A 163 18.71 26.04 30.19
C GLU A 163 19.52 27.30 30.56
N ALA A 164 20.78 27.13 30.97
CA ALA A 164 21.66 28.24 31.29
C ALA A 164 21.83 29.22 30.10
N ARG A 165 21.95 28.70 28.88
CA ARG A 165 22.04 29.52 27.66
C ARG A 165 20.73 30.27 27.35
N LEU A 166 19.58 29.64 27.55
CA LEU A 166 18.27 30.25 27.31
C LEU A 166 17.99 31.38 28.30
N LEU A 167 18.30 31.20 29.59
CA LEU A 167 18.13 32.23 30.62
C LEU A 167 18.96 33.48 30.30
N LYS A 168 20.26 33.30 29.99
CA LYS A 168 21.14 34.40 29.58
C LYS A 168 20.67 35.11 28.29
N ARG A 169 20.03 34.36 27.37
CA ARG A 169 19.45 34.93 26.14
C ARG A 169 18.18 35.74 26.42
N GLY A 170 17.33 35.29 27.34
CA GLY A 170 16.13 36.02 27.76
C GLY A 170 16.47 37.40 28.31
N GLU A 171 17.58 37.49 29.07
CA GLU A 171 18.10 38.75 29.63
C GLU A 171 18.64 39.72 28.56
N THR A 172 19.19 39.19 27.47
CA THR A 172 19.95 39.99 26.47
C THR A 172 19.21 40.28 25.17
N SER A 173 18.22 39.46 24.79
CA SER A 173 17.59 39.50 23.46
C SER A 173 16.14 40.00 23.43
N GLY A 174 15.51 40.22 24.59
CA GLY A 174 14.13 40.71 24.67
C GLY A 174 13.06 39.73 24.18
N ARG A 175 13.37 38.43 24.04
CA ARG A 175 12.40 37.39 23.67
C ARG A 175 11.40 37.17 24.81
N SER A 176 10.15 37.57 24.59
CA SER A 176 9.06 37.49 25.58
C SER A 176 8.66 36.06 25.96
N ASP A 177 9.08 35.06 25.19
CA ASP A 177 8.76 33.64 25.36
C ASP A 177 9.87 32.82 26.04
N ASP A 178 11.04 33.40 26.35
CA ASP A 178 12.15 32.72 27.05
C ASP A 178 12.04 32.85 28.59
N ASN A 179 10.93 32.36 29.18
CA ASN A 179 10.75 32.26 30.64
C ASN A 179 10.79 30.80 31.12
N ALA A 180 11.05 30.56 32.42
CA ALA A 180 11.26 29.22 32.98
C ALA A 180 10.13 28.22 32.68
N ALA A 181 8.85 28.67 32.68
CA ALA A 181 7.71 27.82 32.39
C ALA A 181 7.64 27.42 30.91
N THR A 182 7.92 28.36 30.00
CA THR A 182 7.96 28.09 28.56
C THR A 182 9.18 27.25 28.17
N ILE A 183 10.34 27.46 28.81
CA ILE A 183 11.57 26.69 28.57
C ILE A 183 11.32 25.20 28.85
N ARG A 184 10.71 24.85 29.99
CA ARG A 184 10.37 23.45 30.32
C ARG A 184 9.47 22.81 29.27
N LYS A 185 8.39 23.47 28.86
CA LYS A 185 7.50 22.96 27.80
C LYS A 185 8.24 22.73 26.48
N ARG A 186 9.22 23.58 26.15
CA ARG A 186 10.04 23.41 24.94
C ARG A 186 10.99 22.22 25.04
N PHE A 187 11.53 21.93 26.23
CA PHE A 187 12.29 20.69 26.45
C PHE A 187 11.40 19.46 26.35
N GLU A 188 10.24 19.46 27.01
CA GLU A 188 9.25 18.37 26.90
C GLU A 188 8.86 18.10 25.45
N THR A 189 8.58 19.16 24.68
CA THR A 189 8.24 19.06 23.25
C THR A 189 9.43 18.54 22.44
N PHE A 190 10.64 19.02 22.70
CA PHE A 190 11.85 18.55 22.02
C PHE A 190 12.08 17.05 22.24
N VAL A 191 12.00 16.61 23.50
CA VAL A 191 12.18 15.20 23.89
C VAL A 191 11.10 14.31 23.27
N SER A 192 9.83 14.72 23.38
CA SER A 192 8.70 13.89 22.95
C SER A 192 8.47 13.88 21.43
N GLN A 193 8.84 14.93 20.70
CA GLN A 193 8.50 15.07 19.28
C GLN A 193 9.72 15.22 18.36
N SER A 194 10.73 15.99 18.76
CA SER A 194 11.88 16.27 17.89
C SER A 194 12.99 15.21 17.97
N LEU A 195 13.20 14.56 19.12
CA LEU A 195 14.13 13.42 19.20
C LEU A 195 13.72 12.24 18.28
N PRO A 196 12.43 11.85 18.18
CA PRO A 196 12.00 10.88 17.18
C PRO A 196 12.39 11.23 15.74
N VAL A 197 12.37 12.51 15.36
CA VAL A 197 12.81 12.98 14.04
C VAL A 197 14.30 12.75 13.84
N ILE A 198 15.12 13.07 14.85
CA ILE A 198 16.56 12.82 14.82
C ILE A 198 16.84 11.33 14.66
N ALA A 199 16.18 10.48 15.47
CA ALA A 199 16.32 9.03 15.39
C ALA A 199 15.94 8.46 14.02
N HIS A 200 14.87 8.99 13.40
CA HIS A 200 14.47 8.61 12.05
C HIS A 200 15.55 8.91 11.01
N TYR A 201 16.12 10.13 11.03
CA TYR A 201 17.21 10.48 10.11
C TYR A 201 18.53 9.76 10.41
N GLU A 202 18.77 9.36 11.65
CA GLU A 202 19.89 8.48 12.03
C GLU A 202 19.71 7.09 11.42
N GLN A 203 18.50 6.53 11.49
CA GLN A 203 18.18 5.24 10.86
C GLN A 203 18.36 5.29 9.34
N LEU A 204 17.99 6.41 8.70
CA LEU A 204 18.23 6.62 7.27
C LEU A 204 19.69 6.91 6.92
N GLY A 205 20.58 7.06 7.91
CA GLY A 205 21.99 7.37 7.72
C GLY A 205 22.26 8.78 7.21
N LYS A 206 21.33 9.73 7.39
CA LYS A 206 21.45 11.13 6.96
C LYS A 206 21.74 12.10 8.10
N CYS A 207 21.69 11.64 9.34
CA CYS A 207 21.90 12.46 10.53
C CYS A 207 23.32 12.36 11.07
N HIS A 208 23.94 13.51 11.33
CA HIS A 208 25.20 13.64 12.05
C HIS A 208 24.94 14.35 13.38
N ARG A 209 25.12 13.63 14.50
CA ARG A 209 25.09 14.23 15.83
C ARG A 209 26.39 14.98 16.10
N ILE A 210 26.25 16.20 16.60
CA ILE A 210 27.37 17.10 16.90
C ILE A 210 27.22 17.59 18.33
N SER A 211 28.22 17.36 19.16
CA SER A 211 28.25 17.91 20.51
C SER A 211 28.28 19.44 20.45
N ALA A 212 27.35 20.09 21.13
CA ALA A 212 27.24 21.54 21.18
C ALA A 212 27.73 22.13 22.53
N VAL A 213 28.46 21.33 23.30
CA VAL A 213 29.09 21.72 24.57
C VAL A 213 30.37 22.55 24.38
N PRO A 214 31.29 22.21 23.44
CA PRO A 214 32.53 22.94 23.23
C PRO A 214 32.35 24.40 22.77
N ALA A 215 33.47 25.10 22.58
CA ALA A 215 33.45 26.46 22.04
C ALA A 215 32.83 26.50 20.63
N PRO A 216 32.18 27.61 20.23
CA PRO A 216 31.51 27.70 18.92
C PRO A 216 32.39 27.37 17.72
N GLU A 217 33.68 27.68 17.79
CA GLU A 217 34.69 27.36 16.77
C GLU A 217 34.90 25.84 16.64
N GLU A 218 35.12 25.14 17.75
CA GLU A 218 35.29 23.68 17.78
C GLU A 218 34.02 22.95 17.30
N VAL A 219 32.86 23.46 17.71
CA VAL A 219 31.56 22.95 17.22
C VAL A 219 31.45 23.15 15.71
N PHE A 220 31.92 24.28 15.18
CA PHE A 220 31.89 24.55 13.74
C PHE A 220 32.85 23.65 12.96
N GLU A 221 34.03 23.33 13.51
CA GLU A 221 34.93 22.34 12.90
C GLU A 221 34.26 20.96 12.78
N ALA A 222 33.52 20.52 13.82
CA ALA A 222 32.75 19.29 13.75
C ALA A 222 31.60 19.35 12.71
N VAL A 223 30.94 20.51 12.58
CA VAL A 223 29.94 20.75 11.52
C VAL A 223 30.59 20.62 10.13
N GLN A 224 31.77 21.20 9.92
CA GLN A 224 32.47 21.10 8.65
C GLN A 224 32.79 19.65 8.30
N ALA A 225 33.34 18.89 9.26
CA ALA A 225 33.65 17.48 9.06
C ALA A 225 32.39 16.66 8.71
N ALA A 226 31.23 16.98 9.31
CA ALA A 226 29.97 16.34 8.99
C ALA A 226 29.49 16.65 7.56
N ILE A 227 29.58 17.92 7.13
CA ILE A 227 29.23 18.34 5.77
C ILE A 227 30.16 17.68 4.75
N GLU A 228 31.48 17.76 4.95
CA GLU A 228 32.48 17.16 4.05
C GLU A 228 32.29 15.64 3.91
N ARG A 229 31.99 14.96 5.02
CA ARG A 229 31.65 13.53 5.00
C ARG A 229 30.37 13.26 4.21
N SER A 230 29.31 14.03 4.43
CA SER A 230 28.04 13.88 3.72
C SER A 230 28.21 14.08 2.21
N GLU A 231 28.98 15.09 1.80
CA GLU A 231 29.29 15.33 0.38
C GLU A 231 30.10 14.18 -0.24
N ALA A 232 31.05 13.60 0.49
CA ALA A 232 31.81 12.44 0.03
C ALA A 232 30.92 11.20 -0.14
N GLU A 233 30.02 10.95 0.80
CA GLU A 233 29.03 9.86 0.71
C GLU A 233 28.07 10.07 -0.47
N ALA A 234 27.58 11.30 -0.67
CA ALA A 234 26.69 11.64 -1.79
C ALA A 234 27.37 11.40 -3.15
N LYS A 235 28.62 11.84 -3.32
CA LYS A 235 29.40 11.60 -4.55
C LYS A 235 29.61 10.11 -4.83
N LEU A 236 29.85 9.31 -3.79
CA LEU A 236 29.99 7.87 -3.91
C LEU A 236 28.68 7.23 -4.40
N LEU A 237 27.56 7.58 -3.77
CA LEU A 237 26.24 7.06 -4.16
C LEU A 237 25.80 7.55 -5.55
N GLU A 238 26.13 8.78 -5.93
CA GLU A 238 25.83 9.33 -7.25
C GLU A 238 26.59 8.57 -8.35
N ALA A 239 27.86 8.24 -8.14
CA ALA A 239 28.68 7.50 -9.09
C ALA A 239 28.40 5.98 -9.11
N ALA A 240 27.68 5.46 -8.11
CA ALA A 240 27.42 4.03 -8.00
C ALA A 240 26.31 3.56 -8.94
N SER A 241 26.45 2.36 -9.52
CA SER A 241 25.35 1.69 -10.23
C SER A 241 24.60 0.71 -9.32
N VAL A 242 23.28 0.62 -9.50
CA VAL A 242 22.41 -0.25 -8.70
C VAL A 242 21.67 -1.24 -9.59
N VAL A 243 21.84 -2.52 -9.29
CA VAL A 243 21.13 -3.64 -9.93
C VAL A 243 20.30 -4.37 -8.87
N PHE A 244 18.98 -4.40 -9.04
CA PHE A 244 18.13 -5.24 -8.18
C PHE A 244 18.06 -6.67 -8.67
N VAL A 245 18.08 -7.61 -7.74
CA VAL A 245 17.92 -9.04 -8.00
C VAL A 245 16.67 -9.55 -7.31
N LEU A 246 15.63 -9.74 -8.12
CA LEU A 246 14.28 -10.12 -7.69
C LEU A 246 13.96 -11.57 -8.06
N GLY A 247 12.92 -12.11 -7.43
CA GLY A 247 12.43 -13.49 -7.65
C GLY A 247 12.03 -14.18 -6.35
N GLY A 248 11.25 -15.26 -6.46
CA GLY A 248 10.69 -15.94 -5.30
C GLY A 248 11.73 -16.62 -4.40
N PRO A 249 11.40 -16.94 -3.14
CA PRO A 249 12.33 -17.64 -2.26
C PRO A 249 12.73 -18.98 -2.90
N GLY A 250 14.01 -19.34 -2.96
CA GLY A 250 14.46 -20.57 -3.63
C GLY A 250 14.73 -20.46 -5.13
N SER A 251 14.48 -19.31 -5.77
CA SER A 251 14.72 -19.10 -7.20
C SER A 251 16.20 -19.06 -7.63
N GLY A 252 17.16 -19.18 -6.71
CA GLY A 252 18.59 -19.20 -7.05
C GLY A 252 19.29 -17.83 -7.14
N LYS A 253 18.64 -16.74 -6.70
CA LYS A 253 19.22 -15.38 -6.65
C LYS A 253 20.63 -15.33 -6.07
N GLY A 254 20.83 -15.84 -4.86
CA GLY A 254 22.13 -15.80 -4.17
C GLY A 254 23.24 -16.48 -4.98
N THR A 255 22.97 -17.65 -5.56
CA THR A 255 23.93 -18.36 -6.42
C THR A 255 24.33 -17.54 -7.65
N GLN A 256 23.35 -16.86 -8.28
CA GLN A 256 23.65 -16.01 -9.42
C GLN A 256 24.36 -14.72 -9.00
N CYS A 257 24.06 -14.18 -7.81
CA CYS A 257 24.78 -13.04 -7.25
C CYS A 257 26.26 -13.36 -7.05
N GLU A 258 26.60 -14.49 -6.41
CA GLU A 258 27.98 -14.94 -6.22
C GLU A 258 28.75 -15.03 -7.56
N ARG A 259 28.09 -15.53 -8.62
CA ARG A 259 28.69 -15.64 -9.95
C ARG A 259 28.86 -14.28 -10.64
N ILE A 260 27.89 -13.38 -10.49
CA ILE A 260 27.97 -12.00 -11.01
C ILE A 260 29.12 -11.27 -10.32
N VAL A 261 29.26 -11.39 -8.99
CA VAL A 261 30.38 -10.82 -8.22
C VAL A 261 31.70 -11.38 -8.71
N ALA A 262 31.83 -12.69 -8.84
CA ALA A 262 33.07 -13.34 -9.26
C ALA A 262 33.53 -12.92 -10.67
N LYS A 263 32.59 -12.69 -11.61
CA LYS A 263 32.92 -12.32 -12.99
C LYS A 263 33.10 -10.81 -13.20
N TYR A 264 32.24 -9.99 -12.62
CA TYR A 264 32.15 -8.56 -12.94
C TYR A 264 32.58 -7.64 -11.78
N GLY A 265 32.86 -8.18 -10.59
CA GLY A 265 33.38 -7.41 -9.46
C GLY A 265 32.36 -6.52 -8.76
N HIS A 266 31.05 -6.78 -8.91
CA HIS A 266 30.02 -6.08 -8.15
C HIS A 266 30.18 -6.30 -6.64
N THR A 267 29.70 -5.35 -5.85
CA THR A 267 29.49 -5.53 -4.42
C THR A 267 28.08 -6.09 -4.19
N HIS A 268 27.99 -7.33 -3.70
CA HIS A 268 26.71 -7.95 -3.38
C HIS A 268 26.23 -7.52 -1.99
N LEU A 269 25.01 -7.00 -1.93
CA LEU A 269 24.33 -6.60 -0.70
C LEU A 269 23.01 -7.38 -0.59
N SER A 270 22.94 -8.26 0.40
CA SER A 270 21.72 -9.00 0.72
C SER A 270 20.99 -8.32 1.86
N ALA A 271 19.77 -7.84 1.60
CA ALA A 271 18.94 -7.22 2.63
C ALA A 271 18.69 -8.19 3.79
N GLY A 272 18.56 -9.49 3.50
CA GLY A 272 18.41 -10.52 4.52
C GLY A 272 19.66 -10.74 5.37
N ASP A 273 20.86 -10.67 4.78
CA ASP A 273 22.12 -10.81 5.53
C ASP A 273 22.41 -9.58 6.38
N LEU A 274 22.17 -8.37 5.84
CA LEU A 274 22.29 -7.13 6.61
C LEU A 274 21.41 -7.13 7.86
N LEU A 275 20.15 -7.57 7.73
CA LEU A 275 19.25 -7.71 8.88
C LEU A 275 19.75 -8.76 9.88
N ARG A 276 20.24 -9.91 9.41
CA ARG A 276 20.80 -10.95 10.30
C ARG A 276 22.05 -10.48 11.02
N ASP A 277 22.91 -9.74 10.36
CA ASP A 277 24.13 -9.19 10.98
C ASP A 277 23.78 -8.10 12.00
N GLU A 278 22.75 -7.30 11.74
CA GLU A 278 22.19 -6.36 12.71
C GLU A 278 21.63 -7.09 13.94
N VAL A 279 20.88 -8.18 13.75
CA VAL A 279 20.41 -9.04 14.85
C VAL A 279 21.59 -9.59 15.67
N LYS A 280 22.64 -10.11 15.00
CA LYS A 280 23.84 -10.65 15.67
C LYS A 280 24.61 -9.59 16.46
N SER A 281 24.53 -8.33 16.06
CA SER A 281 25.18 -7.23 16.80
C SER A 281 24.63 -7.05 18.22
N GLY A 282 23.41 -7.55 18.49
CA GLY A 282 22.71 -7.38 19.77
C GLY A 282 22.17 -5.97 20.00
N SER A 283 22.16 -5.12 18.97
CA SER A 283 21.58 -3.77 19.03
C SER A 283 20.09 -3.82 19.34
N GLU A 284 19.54 -2.73 19.87
CA GLU A 284 18.10 -2.64 20.14
C GLU A 284 17.27 -2.75 18.84
N LEU A 285 17.80 -2.17 17.75
CA LEU A 285 17.26 -2.34 16.40
C LEU A 285 17.30 -3.80 15.95
N GLY A 286 18.40 -4.50 16.22
CA GLY A 286 18.56 -5.93 15.93
C GLY A 286 17.51 -6.78 16.64
N LYS A 287 17.24 -6.53 17.93
CA LYS A 287 16.19 -7.26 18.68
C LYS A 287 14.79 -7.04 18.08
N GLN A 288 14.48 -5.81 17.66
CA GLN A 288 13.22 -5.49 17.00
C GLN A 288 13.10 -6.21 15.65
N CYS A 289 14.17 -6.21 14.85
CA CYS A 289 14.23 -6.94 13.58
C CYS A 289 14.05 -8.45 13.80
N GLU A 290 14.68 -9.02 14.83
CA GLU A 290 14.57 -10.45 15.15
C GLU A 290 13.11 -10.87 15.41
N ALA A 291 12.38 -10.09 16.20
CA ALA A 291 10.97 -10.36 16.52
C ALA A 291 10.10 -10.33 15.25
N ILE A 292 10.25 -9.28 14.42
CA ILE A 292 9.48 -9.11 13.18
C ILE A 292 9.80 -10.24 12.18
N MET A 293 11.08 -10.61 12.04
CA MET A 293 11.52 -11.67 11.14
C MET A 293 11.01 -13.05 11.57
N LYS A 294 11.00 -13.36 12.86
CA LYS A 294 10.45 -14.63 13.40
C LYS A 294 8.95 -14.80 13.11
N GLU A 295 8.21 -13.69 13.05
CA GLU A 295 6.79 -13.69 12.69
C GLU A 295 6.53 -13.83 11.17
N GLY A 296 7.59 -13.73 10.35
CA GLY A 296 7.49 -13.74 8.89
C GLY A 296 6.98 -12.42 8.30
N LYS A 297 7.02 -11.32 9.06
CA LYS A 297 6.61 -9.98 8.62
C LYS A 297 7.78 -9.25 7.94
N LEU A 298 7.45 -8.20 7.18
CA LEU A 298 8.45 -7.30 6.62
C LEU A 298 8.97 -6.34 7.70
N VAL A 299 10.30 -6.19 7.77
CA VAL A 299 10.94 -5.14 8.58
C VAL A 299 10.62 -3.77 7.97
N PRO A 300 10.38 -2.73 8.79
CA PRO A 300 10.10 -1.37 8.30
C PRO A 300 11.11 -0.91 7.25
N MET A 301 10.62 -0.16 6.25
CA MET A 301 11.41 0.18 5.07
C MET A 301 12.59 1.10 5.39
N GLU A 302 12.43 2.01 6.35
CA GLU A 302 13.44 2.98 6.78
C GLU A 302 14.69 2.26 7.30
N VAL A 303 14.48 1.17 8.04
CA VAL A 303 15.54 0.34 8.60
C VAL A 303 16.33 -0.34 7.49
N ILE A 304 15.64 -1.01 6.55
CA ILE A 304 16.30 -1.75 5.47
C ILE A 304 17.05 -0.78 4.54
N ILE A 305 16.43 0.35 4.17
CA ILE A 305 17.04 1.36 3.31
C ILE A 305 18.26 1.97 3.99
N GLY A 306 18.18 2.25 5.30
CA GLY A 306 19.29 2.71 6.12
C GLY A 306 20.48 1.75 6.13
N LEU A 307 20.21 0.46 6.38
CA LEU A 307 21.23 -0.60 6.36
C LEU A 307 21.88 -0.74 4.98
N LEU A 308 21.08 -0.70 3.91
CA LEU A 308 21.59 -0.77 2.53
C LEU A 308 22.47 0.44 2.22
N ARG A 309 22.01 1.67 2.50
CA ARG A 309 22.79 2.90 2.28
C ARG A 309 24.12 2.84 3.04
N ALA A 310 24.09 2.47 4.32
CA ALA A 310 25.29 2.36 5.14
C ALA A 310 26.26 1.28 4.61
N ALA A 311 25.74 0.15 4.14
CA ALA A 311 26.56 -0.90 3.53
C ALA A 311 27.18 -0.47 2.20
N MET A 312 26.43 0.25 1.36
CA MET A 312 26.92 0.81 0.10
C MET A 312 28.09 1.78 0.35
N VAL A 313 27.88 2.77 1.22
CA VAL A 313 28.91 3.75 1.61
C VAL A 313 30.14 3.06 2.20
N ARG A 314 29.95 2.15 3.16
CA ARG A 314 31.06 1.46 3.85
C ARG A 314 31.90 0.59 2.92
N SER A 315 31.28 0.00 1.89
CA SER A 315 32.01 -0.87 0.95
C SER A 315 33.00 -0.11 0.07
N GLY A 316 32.76 1.19 -0.18
CA GLY A 316 33.53 1.95 -1.18
C GLY A 316 33.28 1.53 -2.63
N GLY A 317 32.35 0.59 -2.87
CA GLY A 317 32.06 0.04 -4.19
C GLY A 317 31.36 1.04 -5.11
N SER A 318 31.57 0.88 -6.42
CA SER A 318 30.91 1.69 -7.46
C SER A 318 29.81 0.94 -8.19
N SER A 319 29.56 -0.33 -7.86
CA SER A 319 28.50 -1.12 -8.48
C SER A 319 27.93 -2.13 -7.49
N PHE A 320 26.61 -2.08 -7.30
CA PHE A 320 25.91 -2.80 -6.26
C PHE A 320 24.87 -3.76 -6.85
N LEU A 321 24.95 -5.01 -6.41
CA LEU A 321 23.96 -6.02 -6.68
C LEU A 321 23.15 -6.22 -5.40
N ILE A 322 21.90 -5.77 -5.39
CA ILE A 322 21.06 -5.79 -4.19
C ILE A 322 20.02 -6.90 -4.35
N ASP A 323 20.12 -7.94 -3.51
CA ASP A 323 19.17 -9.06 -3.52
C ASP A 323 18.27 -9.10 -2.27
N GLY A 324 17.08 -9.68 -2.47
CA GLY A 324 16.07 -9.77 -1.41
C GLY A 324 15.39 -8.44 -1.05
N PHE A 325 15.59 -7.40 -1.87
CA PHE A 325 15.00 -6.06 -1.83
C PHE A 325 14.94 -5.50 -3.27
N PRO A 326 13.96 -4.64 -3.61
CA PRO A 326 12.74 -4.30 -2.86
C PRO A 326 11.72 -5.45 -2.83
N ARG A 327 10.88 -5.50 -1.79
CA ARG A 327 9.81 -6.52 -1.63
C ARG A 327 8.40 -5.98 -1.80
N ALA A 328 8.25 -4.67 -1.79
CA ALA A 328 7.02 -3.94 -2.02
C ALA A 328 7.32 -2.66 -2.82
N LEU A 329 6.30 -2.09 -3.47
CA LEU A 329 6.48 -0.96 -4.38
C LEU A 329 6.93 0.31 -3.66
N ASP A 330 6.38 0.57 -2.48
CA ASP A 330 6.77 1.68 -1.61
C ASP A 330 8.25 1.63 -1.21
N GLN A 331 8.82 0.45 -0.97
CA GLN A 331 10.24 0.27 -0.73
C GLN A 331 11.09 0.65 -1.93
N ALA A 332 10.64 0.27 -3.14
CA ALA A 332 11.33 0.63 -4.38
C ALA A 332 11.33 2.14 -4.58
N GLU A 333 10.16 2.78 -4.53
CA GLU A 333 10.00 4.22 -4.68
C GLU A 333 10.81 5.01 -3.64
N MET A 334 10.78 4.58 -2.37
CA MET A 334 11.53 5.22 -1.30
C MET A 334 13.04 5.06 -1.51
N PHE A 335 13.54 3.88 -1.90
CA PHE A 335 14.97 3.70 -2.19
C PHE A 335 15.42 4.55 -3.38
N GLU A 336 14.65 4.56 -4.48
CA GLU A 336 14.99 5.35 -5.66
C GLU A 336 15.04 6.85 -5.34
N ARG A 337 14.13 7.32 -4.49
CA ARG A 337 14.06 8.71 -4.04
C ARG A 337 15.17 9.06 -3.04
N MET A 338 15.50 8.17 -2.12
CA MET A 338 16.36 8.46 -0.97
C MET A 338 17.84 8.10 -1.18
N VAL A 339 18.12 7.14 -2.05
CA VAL A 339 19.44 6.59 -2.28
C VAL A 339 19.83 6.80 -3.74
N LYS A 340 19.24 6.03 -4.66
CA LYS A 340 19.48 6.14 -6.10
C LYS A 340 18.48 5.28 -6.89
N PRO A 341 18.01 5.72 -8.07
CA PRO A 341 17.27 4.88 -8.99
C PRO A 341 18.04 3.62 -9.41
N ALA A 342 17.34 2.51 -9.61
CA ALA A 342 17.93 1.30 -10.16
C ALA A 342 18.15 1.44 -11.67
N GLU A 343 19.27 0.92 -12.15
CA GLU A 343 19.63 0.90 -13.58
C GLU A 343 19.14 -0.36 -14.27
N LEU A 344 19.13 -1.49 -13.54
CA LEU A 344 18.78 -2.80 -14.06
C LEU A 344 18.09 -3.63 -12.98
N VAL A 345 17.10 -4.43 -13.39
CA VAL A 345 16.45 -5.42 -12.53
C VAL A 345 16.54 -6.79 -13.17
N LEU A 346 17.14 -7.75 -12.45
CA LEU A 346 17.20 -9.16 -12.83
C LEU A 346 16.11 -9.91 -12.06
N ALA A 347 15.05 -10.34 -12.75
CA ALA A 347 13.93 -11.06 -12.15
C ALA A 347 14.03 -12.57 -12.45
N PHE A 348 14.40 -13.35 -11.43
CA PHE A 348 14.50 -14.81 -11.55
C PHE A 348 13.14 -15.48 -11.41
N ASP A 349 12.71 -16.10 -12.51
CA ASP A 349 11.44 -16.77 -12.63
C ASP A 349 11.59 -18.27 -12.35
N CYS A 350 10.80 -18.80 -11.44
CA CYS A 350 10.90 -20.19 -11.00
C CYS A 350 9.53 -20.66 -10.54
N PRO A 351 9.07 -21.85 -10.98
CA PRO A 351 7.83 -22.44 -10.46
C PRO A 351 7.88 -22.67 -8.96
N GLU A 352 6.73 -22.58 -8.30
CA GLU A 352 6.60 -22.68 -6.83
C GLU A 352 7.09 -24.03 -6.33
N GLU A 353 6.78 -25.11 -7.04
CA GLU A 353 7.14 -26.48 -6.71
C GLU A 353 8.67 -26.65 -6.69
N VAL A 354 9.35 -26.05 -7.68
CA VAL A 354 10.81 -26.05 -7.78
C VAL A 354 11.43 -25.22 -6.66
N MET A 355 10.84 -24.07 -6.35
CA MET A 355 11.27 -23.20 -5.26
C MET A 355 11.11 -23.90 -3.89
N GLU A 356 9.97 -24.54 -3.65
CA GLU A 356 9.67 -25.28 -2.41
C GLU A 356 10.66 -26.43 -2.21
N ALA A 357 10.88 -27.26 -3.24
CA ALA A 357 11.85 -28.35 -3.20
C ALA A 357 13.27 -27.84 -2.88
N ARG A 358 13.68 -26.70 -3.44
CA ARG A 358 14.99 -26.08 -3.17
C ARG A 358 15.07 -25.53 -1.74
N LEU A 359 14.01 -24.93 -1.22
CA LEU A 359 13.97 -24.38 0.13
C LEU A 359 14.04 -25.47 1.20
N LEU A 360 13.32 -26.59 1.02
CA LEU A 360 13.35 -27.73 1.94
C LEU A 360 14.77 -28.32 2.04
N LYS A 361 15.42 -28.57 0.89
CA LYS A 361 16.81 -29.05 0.84
C LYS A 361 17.81 -28.06 1.47
N ARG A 362 17.54 -26.75 1.38
CA ARG A 362 18.36 -25.71 2.01
C ARG A 362 18.18 -25.65 3.52
N GLY A 363 16.95 -25.85 4.03
CA GLY A 363 16.67 -25.90 5.47
C GLY A 363 17.46 -27.00 6.17
N GLU A 364 17.65 -28.14 5.50
CA GLU A 364 18.45 -29.27 6.00
C GLU A 364 19.96 -28.98 6.08
N THR A 365 20.47 -28.10 5.21
CA THR A 365 21.92 -27.91 4.99
C THR A 365 22.48 -26.59 5.53
N SER A 366 21.64 -25.56 5.69
CA SER A 366 22.10 -24.18 5.95
C SER A 366 21.91 -23.66 7.38
N GLY A 367 21.23 -24.41 8.24
CA GLY A 367 20.97 -24.00 9.63
C GLY A 367 20.04 -22.79 9.79
N ARG A 368 19.29 -22.42 8.75
CA ARG A 368 18.30 -21.33 8.80
C ARG A 368 17.06 -21.75 9.58
N SER A 369 16.85 -21.15 10.75
CA SER A 369 15.75 -21.48 11.67
C SER A 369 14.36 -21.07 11.17
N ASP A 370 14.28 -20.24 10.13
CA ASP A 370 13.05 -19.72 9.53
C ASP A 370 12.59 -20.49 8.27
N ASP A 371 13.38 -21.43 7.73
CA ASP A 371 13.03 -22.22 6.53
C ASP A 371 12.17 -23.46 6.90
N ASN A 372 10.98 -23.25 7.50
CA ASN A 372 9.99 -24.31 7.76
C ASN A 372 8.76 -24.19 6.84
N ALA A 373 7.99 -25.27 6.66
CA ALA A 373 6.88 -25.33 5.70
C ALA A 373 5.83 -24.21 5.88
N ALA A 374 5.54 -23.82 7.12
CA ALA A 374 4.57 -22.74 7.41
C ALA A 374 5.14 -21.37 7.02
N THR A 375 6.42 -21.11 7.29
CA THR A 375 7.08 -19.86 6.89
C THR A 375 7.31 -19.80 5.38
N ILE A 376 7.63 -20.93 4.73
CA ILE A 376 7.84 -21.02 3.28
C ILE A 376 6.57 -20.56 2.53
N ARG A 377 5.39 -21.09 2.91
CA ARG A 377 4.10 -20.66 2.32
C ARG A 377 3.86 -19.16 2.47
N LYS A 378 4.02 -18.62 3.69
CA LYS A 378 3.88 -17.16 3.92
C LYS A 378 4.84 -16.33 3.07
N ARG A 379 6.06 -16.83 2.83
CA ARG A 379 7.04 -16.15 1.97
C ARG A 379 6.64 -16.19 0.49
N PHE A 380 6.00 -17.27 0.02
CA PHE A 380 5.42 -17.31 -1.31
C PHE A 380 4.22 -16.36 -1.42
N GLU A 381 3.28 -16.40 -0.47
CA GLU A 381 2.14 -15.48 -0.41
C GLU A 381 2.62 -14.02 -0.43
N THR A 382 3.63 -13.67 0.37
CA THR A 382 4.23 -12.33 0.39
C THR A 382 4.90 -12.00 -0.95
N PHE A 383 5.63 -12.94 -1.54
CA PHE A 383 6.28 -12.72 -2.84
C PHE A 383 5.25 -12.44 -3.94
N VAL A 384 4.19 -13.24 -4.03
CA VAL A 384 3.12 -13.07 -5.03
C VAL A 384 2.34 -11.78 -4.79
N SER A 385 1.94 -11.50 -3.55
CA SER A 385 1.10 -10.34 -3.24
C SER A 385 1.83 -8.99 -3.23
N GLN A 386 3.14 -8.97 -2.92
CA GLN A 386 3.89 -7.71 -2.73
C GLN A 386 5.08 -7.56 -3.68
N SER A 387 5.85 -8.61 -3.92
CA SER A 387 7.09 -8.51 -4.72
C SER A 387 6.85 -8.63 -6.23
N MET A 388 5.85 -9.40 -6.69
CA MET A 388 5.47 -9.46 -8.11
C MET A 388 5.02 -8.10 -8.67
N PRO A 389 4.22 -7.28 -7.94
CA PRO A 389 3.94 -5.90 -8.36
C PRO A 389 5.19 -5.05 -8.63
N VAL A 390 6.27 -5.26 -7.87
CA VAL A 390 7.55 -4.57 -8.08
C VAL A 390 8.20 -4.99 -9.39
N ILE A 391 8.19 -6.29 -9.71
CA ILE A 391 8.70 -6.82 -10.99
C ILE A 391 7.91 -6.20 -12.13
N ALA A 392 6.58 -6.24 -12.07
CA ALA A 392 5.71 -5.66 -13.10
C ALA A 392 5.94 -4.16 -13.29
N HIS A 393 6.17 -3.41 -12.20
CA HIS A 393 6.49 -1.98 -12.26
C HIS A 393 7.79 -1.73 -13.06
N TYR A 394 8.89 -2.45 -12.75
CA TYR A 394 10.14 -2.28 -13.48
C TYR A 394 10.12 -2.83 -14.91
N GLU A 395 9.25 -3.80 -15.22
CA GLU A 395 8.96 -4.24 -16.59
C GLU A 395 8.31 -3.13 -17.41
N GLN A 396 7.31 -2.45 -16.85
CA GLN A 396 6.66 -1.30 -17.50
C GLN A 396 7.64 -0.15 -17.75
N LEU A 397 8.63 0.03 -16.87
CA LEU A 397 9.71 1.01 -17.04
C LEU A 397 10.82 0.55 -18.03
N GLY A 398 10.76 -0.69 -18.54
CA GLY A 398 11.77 -1.23 -19.44
C GLY A 398 13.13 -1.51 -18.79
N LYS A 399 13.18 -1.59 -17.45
CA LYS A 399 14.42 -1.84 -16.67
C LYS A 399 14.55 -3.30 -16.19
N CYS A 400 13.48 -4.09 -16.32
CA CYS A 400 13.43 -5.46 -15.82
C CYS A 400 13.64 -6.51 -16.91
N HIS A 401 14.50 -7.49 -16.61
CA HIS A 401 14.74 -8.65 -17.45
C HIS A 401 14.39 -9.93 -16.67
N ARG A 402 13.36 -10.65 -17.13
CA ARG A 402 13.01 -11.98 -16.60
C ARG A 402 13.99 -13.03 -17.11
N ILE A 403 14.44 -13.88 -16.18
CA ILE A 403 15.39 -14.96 -16.45
C ILE A 403 14.81 -16.23 -15.82
N SER A 404 14.53 -17.25 -16.65
CA SER A 404 14.15 -18.57 -16.15
C SER A 404 15.26 -19.17 -15.29
N ALA A 405 14.89 -19.57 -14.07
CA ALA A 405 15.76 -20.22 -13.10
C ALA A 405 15.54 -21.75 -13.03
N ILE A 406 14.82 -22.31 -14.01
CA ILE A 406 14.59 -23.76 -14.17
C ILE A 406 15.85 -24.49 -14.65
N PRO A 407 16.60 -23.99 -15.67
CA PRO A 407 17.78 -24.70 -16.18
C PRO A 407 18.89 -24.88 -15.14
N ALA A 408 19.91 -25.68 -15.50
CA ALA A 408 21.12 -25.80 -14.71
C ALA A 408 21.77 -24.42 -14.48
N SER A 409 22.40 -24.25 -13.31
CA SER A 409 22.95 -22.95 -12.86
C SER A 409 23.88 -22.27 -13.88
N ASP A 410 24.65 -23.04 -14.65
CA ASP A 410 25.50 -22.54 -15.74
C ASP A 410 24.69 -21.91 -16.88
N LYS A 411 23.59 -22.54 -17.30
CA LYS A 411 22.70 -22.00 -18.34
C LYS A 411 21.94 -20.77 -17.87
N VAL A 412 21.52 -20.76 -16.60
CA VAL A 412 20.95 -19.56 -15.99
C VAL A 412 21.98 -18.42 -15.98
N PHE A 413 23.25 -18.72 -15.66
CA PHE A 413 24.29 -17.71 -15.66
C PHE A 413 24.64 -17.20 -17.05
N GLU A 414 24.66 -18.05 -18.09
CA GLU A 414 24.81 -17.61 -19.49
C GLU A 414 23.73 -16.56 -19.86
N ALA A 415 22.48 -16.80 -19.45
CA ALA A 415 21.39 -15.85 -19.67
C ALA A 415 21.59 -14.52 -18.90
N VAL A 416 21.98 -14.60 -17.62
CA VAL A 416 22.36 -13.43 -16.81
C VAL A 416 23.47 -12.62 -17.48
N GLN A 417 24.51 -13.28 -17.98
CA GLN A 417 25.64 -12.63 -18.63
C GLN A 417 25.19 -11.86 -19.86
N ALA A 418 24.31 -12.44 -20.68
CA ALA A 418 23.83 -11.78 -21.87
C ALA A 418 23.07 -10.47 -21.54
N VAL A 419 22.31 -10.45 -20.42
CA VAL A 419 21.59 -9.25 -19.95
C VAL A 419 22.57 -8.20 -19.44
N VAL A 420 23.49 -8.59 -18.55
CA VAL A 420 24.48 -7.68 -17.94
C VAL A 420 25.43 -7.09 -19.00
N GLU A 421 25.77 -7.85 -20.05
CA GLU A 421 26.65 -7.39 -21.14
C GLU A 421 25.90 -6.57 -22.22
N GLY A 422 24.60 -6.30 -22.06
CA GLY A 422 23.82 -5.50 -23.01
C GLY A 422 23.65 -6.14 -24.40
N LYS A 423 23.91 -7.44 -24.52
CA LYS A 423 23.59 -8.20 -25.73
C LYS A 423 22.07 -8.38 -25.76
N ALA A 424 21.44 -8.25 -26.92
CA ALA A 424 20.01 -8.46 -27.06
C ALA A 424 19.65 -9.87 -26.58
N VAL A 425 19.23 -9.98 -25.33
CA VAL A 425 18.65 -11.20 -24.78
C VAL A 425 17.20 -11.12 -25.18
N ALA A 426 16.80 -11.96 -26.14
CA ALA A 426 15.41 -12.36 -26.22
C ALA A 426 15.05 -12.76 -24.79
N THR A 427 14.11 -12.05 -24.16
CA THR A 427 13.55 -12.42 -22.86
C THR A 427 13.43 -13.93 -22.89
N LEU A 428 14.26 -14.62 -22.11
CA LEU A 428 14.06 -16.03 -21.83
C LEU A 428 12.92 -16.04 -20.82
N ALA A 429 11.75 -15.60 -21.30
CA ALA A 429 10.50 -16.13 -20.85
C ALA A 429 10.72 -17.63 -20.79
N PRO A 430 10.32 -18.30 -19.70
CA PRO A 430 10.33 -19.74 -19.71
C PRO A 430 9.72 -20.21 -21.03
N PRO A 431 10.20 -21.31 -21.66
CA PRO A 431 9.30 -22.03 -22.55
C PRO A 431 7.99 -22.12 -21.77
N PRO A 432 6.85 -21.66 -22.34
CA PRO A 432 5.59 -21.61 -21.61
C PRO A 432 5.51 -22.93 -20.87
N ASP A 433 5.43 -22.85 -19.53
CA ASP A 433 5.63 -23.98 -18.66
C ASP A 433 4.99 -25.21 -19.31
N GLU A 434 5.71 -26.33 -19.34
CA GLU A 434 5.03 -27.62 -19.53
C GLU A 434 4.11 -27.95 -18.34
N ASP A 435 3.91 -27.02 -17.40
CA ASP A 435 2.60 -26.75 -16.84
C ASP A 435 1.89 -25.69 -17.66
N VAL A 436 1.15 -26.15 -18.68
CA VAL A 436 0.37 -25.31 -19.57
C VAL A 436 -0.27 -24.18 -18.79
N GLN A 437 0.23 -22.98 -19.06
CA GLN A 437 -0.30 -21.72 -18.58
C GLN A 437 -1.83 -21.86 -18.65
N MET A 438 -2.52 -21.77 -17.52
CA MET A 438 -3.98 -21.84 -17.47
C MET A 438 -4.56 -20.56 -18.10
N VAL A 439 -4.30 -20.37 -19.38
CA VAL A 439 -4.65 -19.19 -20.15
C VAL A 439 -5.85 -19.56 -20.96
N VAL A 440 -6.98 -19.01 -20.55
CA VAL A 440 -8.20 -19.04 -21.34
C VAL A 440 -8.09 -17.88 -22.34
N PRO A 441 -8.00 -18.16 -23.66
CA PRO A 441 -7.91 -17.10 -24.66
C PRO A 441 -9.10 -16.17 -24.55
N LEU A 442 -8.85 -14.85 -24.53
CA LEU A 442 -9.92 -13.87 -24.43
C LEU A 442 -10.70 -13.79 -25.74
N ALA A 443 -12.02 -13.77 -25.64
CA ALA A 443 -12.92 -13.55 -26.76
C ALA A 443 -12.69 -12.14 -27.33
N GLN A 444 -12.72 -12.04 -28.66
CA GLN A 444 -12.68 -10.78 -29.38
C GLN A 444 -14.00 -10.03 -29.18
N GLY A 445 -13.92 -8.72 -28.97
CA GLY A 445 -15.07 -7.85 -28.73
C GLY A 445 -15.03 -7.15 -27.37
N GLU A 446 -15.92 -6.17 -27.22
CA GLU A 446 -16.12 -5.40 -25.99
C GLU A 446 -17.51 -5.68 -25.42
N LEU A 447 -17.67 -5.42 -24.12
CA LEU A 447 -18.98 -5.47 -23.47
C LEU A 447 -19.89 -4.36 -24.01
N HIS A 448 -21.19 -4.58 -23.93
CA HIS A 448 -22.14 -3.51 -24.20
C HIS A 448 -21.83 -2.30 -23.28
N PRO A 449 -21.82 -1.04 -23.77
CA PRO A 449 -21.44 0.13 -22.96
C PRO A 449 -22.26 0.29 -21.68
N GLU A 450 -23.55 -0.03 -21.78
CA GLU A 450 -24.53 -0.03 -20.68
C GLU A 450 -24.58 -1.34 -19.88
N ALA A 451 -23.57 -2.22 -20.01
CA ALA A 451 -23.56 -3.48 -19.29
C ALA A 451 -23.65 -3.26 -17.77
N SER A 452 -24.60 -3.96 -17.14
CA SER A 452 -24.94 -3.92 -15.73
C SER A 452 -24.61 -5.27 -15.10
N VAL A 453 -23.84 -5.25 -14.01
CA VAL A 453 -23.41 -6.47 -13.32
C VAL A 453 -24.01 -6.53 -11.93
N VAL A 454 -24.65 -7.66 -11.61
CA VAL A 454 -25.15 -7.99 -10.28
C VAL A 454 -24.45 -9.26 -9.80
N PHE A 455 -23.74 -9.18 -8.68
CA PHE A 455 -23.19 -10.38 -8.05
C PHE A 455 -24.25 -11.09 -7.21
N VAL A 456 -24.29 -12.41 -7.31
CA VAL A 456 -25.19 -13.26 -6.52
C VAL A 456 -24.33 -14.12 -5.59
N LEU A 457 -24.32 -13.75 -4.31
CA LEU A 457 -23.46 -14.32 -3.28
C LEU A 457 -24.27 -15.07 -2.21
N GLY A 458 -23.60 -15.93 -1.45
CA GLY A 458 -24.20 -16.75 -0.41
C GLY A 458 -23.55 -18.14 -0.33
N GLY A 459 -23.73 -18.82 0.80
CA GLY A 459 -23.07 -20.10 1.06
C GLY A 459 -23.46 -21.23 0.07
N PRO A 460 -22.67 -22.31 -0.02
CA PRO A 460 -23.05 -23.44 -0.86
C PRO A 460 -24.39 -24.01 -0.37
N GLY A 461 -25.36 -24.25 -1.26
CA GLY A 461 -26.70 -24.73 -0.87
C GLY A 461 -27.70 -23.62 -0.49
N SER A 462 -27.32 -22.35 -0.51
CA SER A 462 -28.21 -21.23 -0.18
C SER A 462 -29.32 -20.94 -1.21
N GLY A 463 -29.34 -21.62 -2.37
CA GLY A 463 -30.41 -21.45 -3.38
C GLY A 463 -30.17 -20.37 -4.44
N LYS A 464 -28.95 -19.82 -4.56
CA LYS A 464 -28.57 -18.81 -5.56
C LYS A 464 -28.99 -19.15 -6.99
N GLY A 465 -28.63 -20.33 -7.49
CA GLY A 465 -28.96 -20.77 -8.86
C GLY A 465 -30.46 -20.78 -9.13
N THR A 466 -31.27 -21.29 -8.19
CA THR A 466 -32.74 -21.27 -8.28
C THR A 466 -33.30 -19.86 -8.38
N GLN A 467 -32.73 -18.91 -7.63
CA GLN A 467 -33.16 -17.52 -7.72
C GLN A 467 -32.66 -16.86 -9.02
N CYS A 468 -31.46 -17.18 -9.49
CA CYS A 468 -30.97 -16.72 -10.79
C CYS A 468 -31.89 -17.16 -11.93
N GLU A 469 -32.30 -18.43 -11.98
CA GLU A 469 -33.25 -18.95 -12.98
C GLU A 469 -34.56 -18.15 -13.00
N ARG A 470 -35.09 -17.80 -11.82
CA ARG A 470 -36.32 -17.01 -11.71
C ARG A 470 -36.12 -15.55 -12.13
N ILE A 471 -34.98 -14.94 -11.80
CA ILE A 471 -34.64 -13.59 -12.25
C ILE A 471 -34.48 -13.57 -13.78
N VAL A 472 -33.83 -14.57 -14.37
CA VAL A 472 -33.72 -14.73 -15.84
C VAL A 472 -35.12 -14.81 -16.45
N ALA A 473 -35.99 -15.66 -15.91
CA ALA A 473 -37.35 -15.84 -16.44
C ALA A 473 -38.22 -14.58 -16.37
N LYS A 474 -38.07 -13.76 -15.32
CA LYS A 474 -38.88 -12.53 -15.13
C LYS A 474 -38.30 -11.30 -15.81
N TYR A 475 -36.98 -11.10 -15.73
CA TYR A 475 -36.32 -9.84 -16.14
C TYR A 475 -35.41 -9.98 -17.37
N GLY A 476 -35.28 -11.17 -17.94
CA GLY A 476 -34.48 -11.40 -19.14
C GLY A 476 -32.97 -11.21 -18.96
N HIS A 477 -32.47 -11.22 -17.71
CA HIS A 477 -31.04 -11.12 -17.44
C HIS A 477 -30.27 -12.35 -17.96
N THR A 478 -28.99 -12.18 -18.25
CA THR A 478 -28.08 -13.29 -18.58
C THR A 478 -27.44 -13.82 -17.31
N HIS A 479 -27.71 -15.09 -16.97
CA HIS A 479 -27.11 -15.76 -15.83
C HIS A 479 -25.81 -16.46 -16.23
N LEU A 480 -24.72 -16.10 -15.54
CA LEU A 480 -23.40 -16.70 -15.68
C LEU A 480 -22.96 -17.27 -14.32
N SER A 481 -22.95 -18.60 -14.20
CA SER A 481 -22.39 -19.25 -13.02
C SER A 481 -20.92 -19.55 -13.24
N ALA A 482 -20.04 -18.98 -12.40
CA ALA A 482 -18.60 -19.26 -12.48
C ALA A 482 -18.31 -20.76 -12.35
N GLY A 483 -19.09 -21.47 -11.52
CA GLY A 483 -18.96 -22.91 -11.36
C GLY A 483 -19.38 -23.70 -12.61
N ASP A 484 -20.41 -23.26 -13.34
CA ASP A 484 -20.81 -23.93 -14.59
C ASP A 484 -19.80 -23.67 -15.70
N LEU A 485 -19.31 -22.43 -15.85
CA LEU A 485 -18.26 -22.09 -16.81
C LEU A 485 -17.00 -22.95 -16.60
N LEU A 486 -16.58 -23.13 -15.35
CA LEU A 486 -15.46 -24.02 -15.02
C LEU A 486 -15.77 -25.48 -15.35
N ARG A 487 -16.98 -25.98 -15.05
CA ARG A 487 -17.37 -27.35 -15.41
C ARG A 487 -17.45 -27.56 -16.92
N ASP A 488 -17.90 -26.57 -17.67
CA ASP A 488 -17.97 -26.65 -19.12
C ASP A 488 -16.58 -26.60 -19.74
N GLU A 489 -15.66 -25.82 -19.15
CA GLU A 489 -14.23 -25.86 -19.50
C GLU A 489 -13.63 -27.25 -19.22
N VAL A 490 -13.94 -27.87 -18.06
CA VAL A 490 -13.55 -29.27 -17.75
C VAL A 490 -14.10 -30.24 -18.80
N LYS A 491 -15.40 -30.14 -19.13
CA LYS A 491 -16.04 -31.00 -20.14
C LYS A 491 -15.46 -30.83 -21.53
N SER A 492 -14.96 -29.64 -21.87
CA SER A 492 -14.31 -29.39 -23.16
C SER A 492 -13.07 -30.27 -23.38
N GLY A 493 -12.52 -30.83 -22.30
CA GLY A 493 -11.30 -31.63 -22.33
C GLY A 493 -10.05 -30.80 -22.61
N SER A 494 -10.15 -29.47 -22.59
CA SER A 494 -9.02 -28.56 -22.72
C SER A 494 -8.01 -28.82 -21.61
N GLN A 495 -6.77 -28.40 -21.84
CA GLN A 495 -5.72 -28.56 -20.83
C GLN A 495 -6.05 -27.77 -19.56
N VAL A 496 -6.58 -26.54 -19.72
CA VAL A 496 -7.10 -25.71 -18.62
C VAL A 496 -8.24 -26.44 -17.89
N GLY A 497 -9.13 -27.10 -18.63
CA GLY A 497 -10.21 -27.90 -18.08
C GLY A 497 -9.72 -29.06 -17.21
N LYS A 498 -8.71 -29.81 -17.66
CA LYS A 498 -8.12 -30.92 -16.87
C LYS A 498 -7.48 -30.42 -15.56
N GLN A 499 -6.80 -29.28 -15.61
CA GLN A 499 -6.20 -28.66 -14.43
C GLN A 499 -7.28 -28.12 -13.47
N CYS A 500 -8.33 -27.47 -13.99
CA CYS A 500 -9.49 -27.06 -13.22
C CYS A 500 -10.16 -28.26 -12.52
N GLU A 501 -10.26 -29.41 -13.20
CA GLU A 501 -10.84 -30.63 -12.64
C GLU A 501 -10.08 -31.10 -11.39
N ALA A 502 -8.75 -31.11 -11.43
CA ALA A 502 -7.91 -31.50 -10.29
C ALA A 502 -8.11 -30.55 -9.09
N ILE A 503 -8.06 -29.23 -9.32
CA ILE A 503 -8.23 -28.21 -8.28
C ILE A 503 -9.64 -28.30 -7.65
N MET A 504 -10.67 -28.47 -8.49
CA MET A 504 -12.07 -28.58 -8.06
C MET A 504 -12.33 -29.86 -7.24
N LYS A 505 -11.72 -31.00 -7.61
CA LYS A 505 -11.82 -32.26 -6.83
C LYS A 505 -11.21 -32.12 -5.43
N GLU A 506 -10.18 -31.29 -5.26
CA GLU A 506 -9.58 -31.00 -3.95
C GLU A 506 -10.39 -30.04 -3.08
N GLY A 507 -11.41 -29.39 -3.65
CA GLY A 507 -12.23 -28.37 -3.01
C GLY A 507 -11.53 -27.00 -2.89
N LYS A 508 -10.47 -26.76 -3.66
CA LYS A 508 -9.75 -25.48 -3.72
C LYS A 508 -10.40 -24.53 -4.73
N LEU A 509 -10.07 -23.24 -4.63
CA LEU A 509 -10.48 -22.25 -5.64
C LEU A 509 -9.56 -22.31 -6.85
N VAL A 510 -10.16 -22.30 -8.04
CA VAL A 510 -9.44 -22.14 -9.31
C VAL A 510 -8.84 -20.72 -9.36
N PRO A 511 -7.61 -20.54 -9.90
CA PRO A 511 -6.98 -19.24 -10.08
C PRO A 511 -7.92 -18.18 -10.67
N MET A 512 -7.77 -16.94 -10.20
CA MET A 512 -8.73 -15.88 -10.51
C MET A 512 -8.72 -15.52 -11.99
N GLU A 513 -7.55 -15.57 -12.63
CA GLU A 513 -7.32 -15.21 -14.03
C GLU A 513 -8.16 -16.08 -14.96
N VAL A 514 -8.22 -17.38 -14.68
CA VAL A 514 -9.05 -18.35 -15.42
C VAL A 514 -10.53 -17.99 -15.27
N THR A 515 -10.97 -17.79 -14.03
CA THR A 515 -12.39 -17.54 -13.74
C THR A 515 -12.86 -16.21 -14.33
N ILE A 516 -12.05 -15.16 -14.23
CA ILE A 516 -12.30 -13.83 -14.81
C ILE A 516 -12.31 -13.92 -16.35
N ALA A 517 -11.36 -14.64 -16.96
CA ALA A 517 -11.32 -14.81 -18.41
C ALA A 517 -12.54 -15.57 -18.94
N LEU A 518 -12.96 -16.65 -18.27
CA LEU A 518 -14.17 -17.39 -18.63
C LEU A 518 -15.43 -16.53 -18.50
N LEU A 519 -15.55 -15.76 -17.41
CA LEU A 519 -16.66 -14.82 -17.22
C LEU A 519 -16.67 -13.75 -18.30
N ARG A 520 -15.54 -13.08 -18.57
CA ARG A 520 -15.41 -12.07 -19.63
C ARG A 520 -15.83 -12.64 -20.98
N ASN A 521 -15.33 -13.83 -21.32
CA ASN A 521 -15.66 -14.49 -22.59
C ASN A 521 -17.14 -14.79 -22.71
N ALA A 522 -17.76 -15.29 -21.65
CA ALA A 522 -19.19 -15.57 -21.63
C ALA A 522 -20.01 -14.28 -21.75
N MET A 523 -19.61 -13.20 -21.07
CA MET A 523 -20.29 -11.90 -21.16
C MET A 523 -20.17 -11.27 -22.55
N VAL A 524 -18.98 -11.31 -23.16
CA VAL A 524 -18.77 -10.77 -24.52
C VAL A 524 -19.55 -11.59 -25.55
N ARG A 525 -19.51 -12.92 -25.46
CA ARG A 525 -20.23 -13.80 -26.41
C ARG A 525 -21.75 -13.68 -26.30
N SER A 526 -22.29 -13.39 -25.13
CA SER A 526 -23.74 -13.24 -24.99
C SER A 526 -24.26 -11.94 -25.62
N GLY A 527 -23.41 -10.90 -25.68
CA GLY A 527 -23.82 -9.57 -26.15
C GLY A 527 -24.89 -8.89 -25.28
N ALA A 528 -25.17 -9.43 -24.09
CA ALA A 528 -26.24 -8.97 -23.22
C ALA A 528 -25.90 -7.67 -22.48
N LYS A 529 -26.93 -7.01 -21.95
CA LYS A 529 -26.79 -5.80 -21.12
C LYS A 529 -26.79 -6.13 -19.63
N ASP A 530 -27.65 -7.03 -19.17
CA ASP A 530 -27.82 -7.30 -17.75
C ASP A 530 -27.27 -8.68 -17.37
N PHE A 531 -26.31 -8.71 -16.45
CA PHE A 531 -25.59 -9.91 -16.04
C PHE A 531 -25.82 -10.25 -14.57
N LEU A 532 -26.23 -11.49 -14.33
CA LEU A 532 -26.23 -12.11 -13.00
C LEU A 532 -25.02 -13.04 -12.91
N ILE A 533 -24.08 -12.73 -12.04
CA ILE A 533 -22.89 -13.55 -11.85
C ILE A 533 -23.03 -14.32 -10.54
N ASP A 534 -23.28 -15.63 -10.66
CA ASP A 534 -23.44 -16.55 -9.53
C ASP A 534 -22.12 -17.24 -9.18
N GLY A 535 -21.88 -17.37 -7.87
CA GLY A 535 -20.75 -18.12 -7.34
C GLY A 535 -19.40 -17.45 -7.56
N PHE A 536 -19.40 -16.15 -7.84
CA PHE A 536 -18.24 -15.27 -7.97
C PHE A 536 -18.67 -13.84 -7.60
N PRO A 537 -17.80 -12.99 -7.01
CA PRO A 537 -16.46 -13.29 -6.47
C PRO A 537 -16.50 -14.14 -5.19
N ARG A 538 -15.45 -14.93 -4.94
CA ARG A 538 -15.30 -15.75 -3.72
C ARG A 538 -14.24 -15.25 -2.76
N ALA A 539 -13.42 -14.28 -3.18
CA ALA A 539 -12.39 -13.61 -2.42
C ALA A 539 -12.30 -12.12 -2.85
N MET A 540 -11.68 -11.29 -2.01
CA MET A 540 -11.65 -9.82 -2.23
C MET A 540 -10.81 -9.41 -3.43
N ASP A 541 -9.69 -10.08 -3.66
CA ASP A 541 -8.84 -9.90 -4.84
C ASP A 541 -9.60 -10.15 -6.15
N GLN A 542 -10.43 -11.20 -6.21
CA GLN A 542 -11.31 -11.49 -7.34
C GLN A 542 -12.32 -10.37 -7.60
N ALA A 543 -12.90 -9.82 -6.52
CA ALA A 543 -13.87 -8.73 -6.63
C ALA A 543 -13.22 -7.47 -7.22
N LEU A 544 -12.07 -7.06 -6.66
CA LEU A 544 -11.33 -5.89 -7.11
C LEU A 544 -10.83 -6.05 -8.55
N ALA A 545 -10.25 -7.21 -8.87
CA ALA A 545 -9.75 -7.51 -10.22
C ALA A 545 -10.88 -7.51 -11.25
N PHE A 546 -12.04 -8.09 -10.94
CA PHE A 546 -13.20 -8.05 -11.84
C PHE A 546 -13.69 -6.62 -12.08
N GLU A 547 -13.84 -5.82 -11.03
CA GLU A 547 -14.32 -4.44 -11.18
C GLU A 547 -13.34 -3.56 -11.98
N GLN A 548 -12.03 -3.79 -11.83
CA GLN A 548 -10.99 -3.10 -12.58
C GLN A 548 -10.90 -3.55 -14.04
N MET A 549 -10.96 -4.86 -14.30
CA MET A 549 -10.68 -5.44 -15.62
C MET A 549 -11.91 -5.57 -16.52
N ILE A 550 -13.11 -5.70 -15.93
CA ILE A 550 -14.34 -6.01 -16.66
C ILE A 550 -15.34 -4.87 -16.51
N LYS A 551 -15.97 -4.75 -15.33
CA LYS A 551 -17.01 -3.74 -15.07
C LYS A 551 -17.28 -3.63 -13.56
N PRO A 552 -17.46 -2.42 -13.01
CA PRO A 552 -17.90 -2.25 -11.62
C PRO A 552 -19.24 -2.94 -11.35
N CYS A 553 -19.37 -3.52 -10.16
CA CYS A 553 -20.60 -4.16 -9.71
C CYS A 553 -21.64 -3.10 -9.34
N ARG A 554 -22.87 -3.28 -9.84
CA ARG A 554 -24.02 -2.41 -9.54
C ARG A 554 -24.57 -2.69 -8.15
N MET A 555 -24.79 -3.96 -7.83
CA MET A 555 -25.31 -4.42 -6.53
C MET A 555 -24.99 -5.90 -6.28
N VAL A 556 -25.08 -6.30 -5.02
CA VAL A 556 -24.90 -7.68 -4.58
C VAL A 556 -26.19 -8.20 -3.96
N LEU A 557 -26.67 -9.35 -4.44
CA LEU A 557 -27.73 -10.13 -3.80
C LEU A 557 -27.07 -11.20 -2.92
N ALA A 558 -27.08 -11.01 -1.61
CA ALA A 558 -26.45 -11.92 -0.65
C ALA A 558 -27.48 -12.81 0.04
N PHE A 559 -27.56 -14.07 -0.37
CA PHE A 559 -28.48 -15.05 0.20
C PHE A 559 -27.95 -15.63 1.51
N ASP A 560 -28.65 -15.32 2.60
CA ASP A 560 -28.33 -15.77 3.95
C ASP A 560 -29.11 -17.04 4.29
N CYS A 561 -28.39 -18.09 4.68
CA CYS A 561 -28.98 -19.39 4.96
C CYS A 561 -28.18 -20.06 6.09
N PRO A 562 -28.82 -20.62 7.12
CA PRO A 562 -28.14 -21.37 8.16
C PRO A 562 -27.37 -22.57 7.60
N GLU A 563 -26.24 -22.90 8.20
CA GLU A 563 -25.35 -23.98 7.76
C GLU A 563 -26.06 -25.32 7.71
N GLU A 564 -26.91 -25.61 8.70
CA GLU A 564 -27.67 -26.87 8.80
C GLU A 564 -28.64 -27.03 7.62
N VAL A 565 -29.27 -25.92 7.19
CA VAL A 565 -30.19 -25.90 6.05
C VAL A 565 -29.41 -26.06 4.74
N MET A 566 -28.26 -25.40 4.63
CA MET A 566 -27.36 -25.51 3.48
C MET A 566 -26.81 -26.94 3.32
N GLU A 567 -26.38 -27.58 4.40
CA GLU A 567 -25.86 -28.95 4.41
C GLU A 567 -26.94 -29.94 3.97
N ALA A 568 -28.14 -29.86 4.54
CA ALA A 568 -29.27 -30.71 4.15
C ALA A 568 -29.62 -30.57 2.65
N ARG A 569 -29.57 -29.34 2.11
CA ARG A 569 -29.81 -29.07 0.68
C ARG A 569 -28.69 -29.62 -0.21
N LEU A 570 -27.43 -29.54 0.22
CA LEU A 570 -26.29 -30.05 -0.54
C LEU A 570 -26.29 -31.58 -0.63
N LEU A 571 -26.60 -32.27 0.49
CA LEU A 571 -26.69 -33.74 0.51
C LEU A 571 -27.77 -34.26 -0.45
N LYS A 572 -28.99 -33.69 -0.39
CA LYS A 572 -30.08 -34.03 -1.31
C LYS A 572 -29.75 -33.74 -2.78
N ARG A 573 -28.93 -32.73 -3.04
CA ARG A 573 -28.47 -32.38 -4.40
C ARG A 573 -27.40 -33.35 -4.91
N GLY A 574 -26.50 -33.81 -4.06
CA GLY A 574 -25.49 -34.82 -4.42
C GLY A 574 -26.13 -36.13 -4.92
N GLU A 575 -27.26 -36.52 -4.32
CA GLU A 575 -28.03 -37.71 -4.71
C GLU A 575 -28.73 -37.58 -6.09
N THR A 576 -29.07 -36.36 -6.52
CA THR A 576 -29.96 -36.11 -7.66
C THR A 576 -29.29 -35.48 -8.88
N SER A 577 -28.13 -34.82 -8.72
CA SER A 577 -27.54 -33.96 -9.76
C SER A 577 -26.24 -34.49 -10.40
N GLY A 578 -25.68 -35.60 -9.92
CA GLY A 578 -24.44 -36.17 -10.45
C GLY A 578 -23.17 -35.33 -10.21
N ARG A 579 -23.19 -34.38 -9.26
CA ARG A 579 -22.03 -33.57 -8.88
C ARG A 579 -21.05 -34.38 -8.05
N SER A 580 -19.87 -34.68 -8.61
CA SER A 580 -18.82 -35.49 -7.97
C SER A 580 -18.16 -34.82 -6.75
N ASP A 581 -18.34 -33.52 -6.58
CA ASP A 581 -17.75 -32.67 -5.53
C ASP A 581 -18.73 -32.30 -4.40
N ASP A 582 -19.93 -32.88 -4.37
CA ASP A 582 -20.93 -32.70 -3.29
C ASP A 582 -20.88 -33.90 -2.31
N ASN A 583 -19.74 -34.16 -1.67
CA ASN A 583 -19.58 -35.18 -0.61
C ASN A 583 -19.32 -34.57 0.78
N THR A 584 -19.57 -35.31 1.86
CA THR A 584 -19.50 -34.82 3.25
C THR A 584 -18.16 -34.17 3.61
N ALA A 585 -17.04 -34.70 3.09
CA ALA A 585 -15.71 -34.14 3.35
C ALA A 585 -15.46 -32.82 2.61
N THR A 586 -15.97 -32.68 1.39
CA THR A 586 -15.87 -31.46 0.58
C THR A 586 -16.84 -30.36 1.02
N ILE A 587 -18.00 -30.70 1.57
CA ILE A 587 -19.02 -29.73 2.03
C ILE A 587 -18.46 -28.86 3.15
N ARG A 588 -17.80 -29.45 4.17
CA ARG A 588 -17.19 -28.69 5.28
C ARG A 588 -16.14 -27.70 4.79
N LYS A 589 -15.22 -28.12 3.92
CA LYS A 589 -14.21 -27.23 3.32
C LYS A 589 -14.84 -26.07 2.54
N ARG A 590 -15.98 -26.30 1.88
CA ARG A 590 -16.72 -25.26 1.15
C ARG A 590 -17.40 -24.27 2.09
N PHE A 591 -17.85 -24.69 3.27
CA PHE A 591 -18.31 -23.78 4.32
C PHE A 591 -17.15 -22.97 4.90
N GLU A 592 -16.04 -23.62 5.26
CA GLU A 592 -14.84 -22.94 5.75
C GLU A 592 -14.33 -21.89 4.76
N THR A 593 -14.27 -22.24 3.47
CA THR A 593 -13.87 -21.31 2.39
C THR A 593 -14.86 -20.14 2.26
N PHE A 594 -16.16 -20.42 2.31
CA PHE A 594 -17.18 -19.37 2.25
C PHE A 594 -17.04 -18.39 3.42
N VAL A 595 -16.88 -18.90 4.64
CA VAL A 595 -16.74 -18.08 5.86
C VAL A 595 -15.44 -17.27 5.84
N SER A 596 -14.32 -17.89 5.49
CA SER A 596 -13.00 -17.25 5.53
C SER A 596 -12.73 -16.29 4.37
N GLN A 597 -13.31 -16.52 3.19
CA GLN A 597 -12.98 -15.76 1.97
C GLN A 597 -14.16 -14.99 1.38
N SER A 598 -15.35 -15.60 1.30
CA SER A 598 -16.50 -14.99 0.62
C SER A 598 -17.33 -14.05 1.50
N LEU A 599 -17.43 -14.31 2.81
CA LEU A 599 -18.09 -13.39 3.76
C LEU A 599 -17.42 -12.00 3.80
N PRO A 600 -16.07 -11.88 3.84
CA PRO A 600 -15.39 -10.58 3.71
C PRO A 600 -15.84 -9.76 2.49
N VAL A 601 -16.12 -10.43 1.37
CA VAL A 601 -16.61 -9.76 0.15
C VAL A 601 -18.02 -9.21 0.35
N ILE A 602 -18.91 -9.99 0.97
CA ILE A 602 -20.26 -9.54 1.32
C ILE A 602 -20.17 -8.32 2.25
N SER A 603 -19.36 -8.39 3.31
CA SER A 603 -19.17 -7.28 4.25
C SER A 603 -18.60 -6.03 3.59
N HIS A 604 -17.69 -6.18 2.63
CA HIS A 604 -17.16 -5.06 1.85
C HIS A 604 -18.28 -4.34 1.06
N TYR A 605 -19.11 -5.07 0.32
CA TYR A 605 -20.20 -4.46 -0.45
C TYR A 605 -21.35 -3.94 0.44
N GLU A 606 -21.53 -4.48 1.65
CA GLU A 606 -22.43 -3.92 2.67
C GLU A 606 -21.96 -2.54 3.13
N GLN A 607 -20.67 -2.39 3.43
CA GLN A 607 -20.08 -1.10 3.80
C GLN A 607 -20.21 -0.05 2.69
N LEU A 608 -20.18 -0.48 1.42
CA LEU A 608 -20.40 0.38 0.26
C LEU A 608 -21.89 0.68 -0.03
N GLY A 609 -22.81 0.12 0.75
CA GLY A 609 -24.25 0.29 0.52
C GLY A 609 -24.79 -0.37 -0.75
N LYS A 610 -24.04 -1.33 -1.32
CA LYS A 610 -24.37 -2.05 -2.57
C LYS A 610 -24.92 -3.46 -2.33
N CYS A 611 -24.88 -3.97 -1.09
CA CYS A 611 -25.29 -5.33 -0.76
C CYS A 611 -26.69 -5.39 -0.15
N HIS A 612 -27.50 -6.32 -0.64
CA HIS A 612 -28.83 -6.62 -0.14
C HIS A 612 -28.85 -8.06 0.40
N ARG A 613 -28.95 -8.21 1.73
CA ARG A 613 -29.09 -9.52 2.37
C ARG A 613 -30.54 -10.03 2.23
N ILE A 614 -30.69 -11.27 1.80
CA ILE A 614 -31.99 -11.91 1.57
C ILE A 614 -31.99 -13.25 2.31
N SER A 615 -32.96 -13.46 3.19
CA SER A 615 -33.13 -14.76 3.85
C SER A 615 -33.51 -15.82 2.83
N ALA A 616 -32.74 -16.91 2.78
CA ALA A 616 -32.97 -18.05 1.90
C ALA A 616 -33.55 -19.27 2.63
N VAL A 617 -34.08 -19.06 3.84
CA VAL A 617 -34.79 -20.07 4.63
C VAL A 617 -36.20 -20.36 4.07
N PRO A 618 -37.02 -19.36 3.69
CA PRO A 618 -38.38 -19.60 3.20
C PRO A 618 -38.44 -20.41 1.88
N PRO A 619 -39.64 -20.84 1.45
CA PRO A 619 -39.85 -21.45 0.15
C PRO A 619 -39.33 -20.59 -1.02
N PRO A 620 -38.85 -21.19 -2.13
CA PRO A 620 -38.23 -20.45 -3.23
C PRO A 620 -39.08 -19.31 -3.82
N GLU A 621 -40.40 -19.45 -3.83
CA GLU A 621 -41.35 -18.45 -4.30
C GLU A 621 -41.34 -17.20 -3.42
N GLU A 622 -41.30 -17.37 -2.10
CA GLU A 622 -41.24 -16.26 -1.14
C GLU A 622 -39.90 -15.55 -1.19
N VAL A 623 -38.80 -16.32 -1.28
CA VAL A 623 -37.45 -15.76 -1.48
C VAL A 623 -37.41 -14.95 -2.77
N PHE A 624 -38.05 -15.43 -3.85
CA PHE A 624 -38.09 -14.71 -5.11
C PHE A 624 -38.92 -13.42 -5.03
N ALA A 625 -40.00 -13.40 -4.25
CA ALA A 625 -40.75 -12.17 -4.00
C ALA A 625 -39.88 -11.11 -3.29
N MET A 626 -39.03 -11.52 -2.34
CA MET A 626 -38.06 -10.62 -1.69
C MET A 626 -37.02 -10.09 -2.69
N VAL A 627 -36.50 -10.96 -3.57
CA VAL A 627 -35.60 -10.56 -4.66
C VAL A 627 -36.25 -9.53 -5.58
N CYS A 628 -37.52 -9.73 -5.94
CA CYS A 628 -38.26 -8.78 -6.77
C CYS A 628 -38.34 -7.40 -6.11
N HIS A 629 -38.58 -7.33 -4.80
CA HIS A 629 -38.62 -6.06 -4.08
C HIS A 629 -37.27 -5.30 -4.12
N VAL A 630 -36.15 -6.03 -4.14
CA VAL A 630 -34.81 -5.44 -4.26
C VAL A 630 -34.54 -4.94 -5.68
N LEU A 631 -34.99 -5.68 -6.70
CA LEU A 631 -34.78 -5.33 -8.11
C LEU A 631 -35.75 -4.25 -8.62
N GLU A 632 -36.94 -4.14 -8.03
CA GLU A 632 -38.01 -3.20 -8.36
C GLU A 632 -38.26 -2.21 -7.19
N PRO A 633 -37.34 -1.29 -6.88
CA PRO A 633 -37.59 -0.31 -5.84
C PRO A 633 -38.77 0.57 -6.24
N THR A 634 -39.88 0.43 -5.51
CA THR A 634 -41.12 1.21 -5.74
C THR A 634 -40.79 2.70 -5.69
N ALA A 635 -41.26 3.47 -6.68
CA ALA A 635 -41.15 4.92 -6.68
C ALA A 635 -41.58 5.47 -5.32
N ARG A 636 -40.67 6.16 -4.62
CA ARG A 636 -40.96 6.81 -3.34
C ARG A 636 -42.22 7.65 -3.50
N ALA A 637 -43.27 7.30 -2.77
CA ALA A 637 -44.38 8.19 -2.51
C ALA A 637 -43.80 9.49 -1.92
N SER A 638 -43.77 10.54 -2.72
CA SER A 638 -43.43 11.88 -2.27
C SER A 638 -44.59 12.38 -1.41
N LEU A 639 -44.53 12.08 -0.12
CA LEU A 639 -45.38 12.72 0.89
C LEU A 639 -44.91 14.17 1.04
N THR A 640 -45.50 15.04 0.23
CA THR A 640 -45.36 16.48 0.39
C THR A 640 -46.35 16.90 1.47
N ILE A 641 -45.86 17.22 2.67
CA ILE A 641 -46.66 17.85 3.71
C ILE A 641 -46.84 19.32 3.31
N THR A 642 -48.03 19.69 2.85
CA THR A 642 -48.41 21.10 2.74
C THR A 642 -49.04 21.57 4.05
N SER A 643 -48.86 22.86 4.35
CA SER A 643 -49.07 23.55 5.63
C SER A 643 -50.54 23.66 6.12
N SER A 644 -51.41 22.72 5.78
CA SER A 644 -52.82 22.72 6.19
C SER A 644 -53.39 21.35 6.60
N GLY A 645 -52.54 20.33 6.80
CA GLY A 645 -52.88 19.18 7.66
C GLY A 645 -54.12 18.35 7.29
N GLN A 646 -54.48 18.20 6.01
CA GLN A 646 -55.51 17.24 5.59
C GLN A 646 -55.04 16.36 4.41
N LEU A 647 -55.22 15.04 4.58
CA LEU A 647 -54.98 13.99 3.58
C LEU A 647 -56.17 13.91 2.62
N GLN A 648 -55.95 14.09 1.31
CA GLN A 648 -56.88 13.67 0.26
C GLN A 648 -56.22 12.62 -0.63
N GLN A 649 -56.87 11.45 -0.74
CA GLN A 649 -56.58 10.46 -1.79
C GLN A 649 -57.14 10.97 -3.11
N LYS A 650 -56.29 11.09 -4.15
CA LYS A 650 -56.74 11.19 -5.54
C LYS A 650 -56.73 9.79 -6.16
N GLN A 651 -57.91 9.34 -6.57
CA GLN A 651 -58.11 8.15 -7.41
C GLN A 651 -57.81 8.47 -8.88
N GLY A 652 -57.22 7.49 -9.57
CA GLY A 652 -57.53 7.11 -10.95
C GLY A 652 -56.68 7.71 -12.09
N LEU A 653 -56.00 6.82 -12.84
CA LEU A 653 -56.28 6.66 -14.28
C LEU A 653 -55.95 5.21 -14.70
N GLU A 654 -56.94 4.55 -15.29
CA GLU A 654 -56.88 3.20 -15.86
C GLU A 654 -56.02 3.16 -17.14
N VAL A 655 -55.40 2.00 -17.43
CA VAL A 655 -54.67 1.74 -18.68
C VAL A 655 -55.30 0.52 -19.35
N GLU A 656 -55.74 0.70 -20.60
CA GLU A 656 -56.29 -0.35 -21.48
C GLU A 656 -55.25 -1.43 -21.86
N PRO A 657 -55.67 -2.67 -22.20
CA PRO A 657 -54.75 -3.75 -22.56
C PRO A 657 -54.24 -3.63 -24.00
N ALA A 658 -52.95 -3.91 -24.19
CA ALA A 658 -52.27 -3.92 -25.48
C ALA A 658 -52.64 -5.14 -26.35
N ALA A 659 -52.74 -4.89 -27.65
CA ALA A 659 -53.10 -5.86 -28.70
C ALA A 659 -51.98 -6.88 -29.01
N GLU A 660 -52.38 -8.12 -29.30
CA GLU A 660 -51.52 -9.21 -29.78
C GLU A 660 -51.01 -8.96 -31.22
N VAL A 661 -49.75 -9.32 -31.48
CA VAL A 661 -49.15 -9.39 -32.83
C VAL A 661 -48.60 -10.81 -33.05
N PRO A 662 -48.86 -11.47 -34.21
CA PRO A 662 -48.64 -12.91 -34.37
C PRO A 662 -47.25 -13.28 -34.92
N ALA A 663 -46.86 -14.53 -34.70
CA ALA A 663 -45.58 -15.14 -35.10
C ALA A 663 -45.42 -15.30 -36.63
N PRO A 664 -44.19 -15.24 -37.19
CA PRO A 664 -43.95 -15.44 -38.61
C PRO A 664 -43.80 -16.92 -38.98
N ALA A 665 -44.42 -17.31 -40.09
CA ALA A 665 -44.37 -18.64 -40.69
C ALA A 665 -43.05 -18.87 -41.45
N LEU A 666 -42.50 -20.07 -41.30
CA LEU A 666 -41.44 -20.65 -42.12
C LEU A 666 -41.98 -20.92 -43.55
N ALA A 667 -41.24 -20.49 -44.56
CA ALA A 667 -41.41 -20.94 -45.94
C ALA A 667 -40.06 -21.46 -46.47
N PHE A 668 -40.06 -22.75 -46.84
CA PHE A 668 -39.03 -23.39 -47.65
C PHE A 668 -39.16 -22.94 -49.11
N ALA A 669 -38.02 -22.63 -49.73
CA ALA A 669 -37.73 -22.85 -51.14
C ALA A 669 -36.25 -23.19 -51.28
#